data_AF-A0A7V9Q190-F1
#
_entry.id   AF-A0A7V9Q190-F1
#
_cell.length_a   1.000
_cell.length_b   1.000
_cell.length_c   1.000
_cell.angle_alpha   90.00
_cell.angle_beta   90.00
_cell.angle_gamma   90.00
#
_symmetry.space_group_name_H-M   'P 1'
#
loop_
_entity.id
_entity.type
_entity.pdbx_description
1 polymer ?
#
loop_
_entity_poly.entity_id
_entity_poly.type
_entity_poly.pdbx_seq_one_letter_code
_entity_poly.pdbx_strand_id
1 'polypeptide(L)'
;MSLIGLLPSEPSADSIYEAFIAWTEQQGLTLYPHQDEAAIELFSGNNVILATPTGSGKSMVAVAAHLAALVDGRTTFYTAPIKALVSEKFFALCAIFGAEKVGMLTGDASVNSGAPIICCTAEVLANIALREGADADIGQVVMDEFHFYAEPQRGWAWQVPLLSLPQAQFLLMSATLGDVTALRDDLSRRTGRDTALLDNADRPVPLVFSWSLEPLHELLEELVRTDQAPIYVVHFTQASALERAQSLLSAKFCTREERDAIAEAIGEFRFGAGFGRTLSRLVRSGIGVHHAGMLPRYRRLVEQLPQNGRLKVICGTDTLGVGINVPIRTVVFTGLAKYDGARHRLLKAREFHQIAGRAGRAGFDTTGFVIAQAPEHAIDNARAVAKAGDDPKKLRKIQRKKPDDGAVSWTEETFERLRDATPEALVSRMRVNHAMILNLINQRADPAVTMRALLEDNHEDERGRLRLTEQAQLLSDELLASGVLELLAEPDAHGRTIRLAPALQQDFALNQPLASFALEAFGLIDPESETHALDVLSVVESILDDPFPVLMAQANKARGEAVAQMKADGIEYDERMQLLEEVTYPRPLAEPLEQALRLHRENHPWVRETDLSPKSVVRDMYETGRTFTEFVSFYGIARSEGLVLRYLSDAFRALRQTVPERVKTDELDDIIEWLGETVRQIDSSLLDEWAALSDPESVA
;
A
#
# COMPACT_ATOMS: atom_id res chain seq x y z
N MET A 1 -32.06 -10.42 -10.37
CA MET A 1 -31.89 -9.70 -11.65
C MET A 1 -30.61 -8.88 -11.56
N SER A 2 -29.91 -8.62 -12.67
CA SER A 2 -28.76 -7.70 -12.64
C SER A 2 -29.25 -6.27 -12.40
N LEU A 3 -28.44 -5.46 -11.73
CA LEU A 3 -28.76 -4.05 -11.45
C LEU A 3 -29.09 -3.28 -12.74
N ILE A 4 -28.29 -3.49 -13.79
CA ILE A 4 -28.47 -2.88 -15.11
C ILE A 4 -29.79 -3.33 -15.76
N GLY A 5 -30.23 -4.57 -15.52
CA GLY A 5 -31.47 -5.10 -16.10
C GLY A 5 -32.75 -4.50 -15.52
N LEU A 6 -32.66 -3.71 -14.45
CA LEU A 6 -33.79 -3.01 -13.83
C LEU A 6 -33.98 -1.58 -14.36
N LEU A 7 -33.04 -1.08 -15.17
CA LEU A 7 -33.11 0.27 -15.71
C LEU A 7 -34.14 0.37 -16.85
N PRO A 8 -34.88 1.49 -16.95
CA PRO A 8 -35.73 1.76 -18.10
C PRO A 8 -34.89 2.11 -19.35
N SER A 9 -35.53 2.11 -20.53
CA SER A 9 -34.86 2.44 -21.80
C SER A 9 -34.35 3.88 -21.88
N GLU A 10 -35.03 4.82 -21.22
CA GLU A 10 -34.62 6.23 -21.10
C GLU A 10 -34.57 6.61 -19.62
N PRO A 11 -33.42 6.44 -18.97
CA PRO A 11 -33.27 6.69 -17.54
C PRO A 11 -33.18 8.19 -17.21
N SER A 12 -34.05 8.62 -16.29
CA SER A 12 -33.94 9.87 -15.52
C SER A 12 -33.35 9.60 -14.13
N ALA A 13 -32.86 10.64 -13.44
CA ALA A 13 -32.33 10.52 -12.07
C ALA A 13 -33.30 9.77 -11.13
N ASP A 14 -34.59 10.12 -11.15
CA ASP A 14 -35.62 9.46 -10.34
C ASP A 14 -35.76 7.98 -10.68
N SER A 15 -35.77 7.63 -11.98
CA SER A 15 -35.89 6.23 -12.40
C SER A 15 -34.65 5.39 -12.10
N ILE A 16 -33.44 5.99 -12.12
CA ILE A 16 -32.20 5.33 -11.72
C ILE A 16 -32.25 5.05 -10.21
N TYR A 17 -32.70 6.04 -9.44
CA TYR A 17 -32.89 5.92 -8.00
C TYR A 17 -33.91 4.82 -7.65
N GLU A 18 -35.07 4.80 -8.27
CA GLU A 18 -36.09 3.75 -8.08
C GLU A 18 -35.54 2.35 -8.41
N ALA A 19 -34.81 2.21 -9.52
CA ALA A 19 -34.17 0.96 -9.90
C ALA A 19 -33.10 0.52 -8.89
N PHE A 20 -32.32 1.47 -8.37
CA PHE A 20 -31.30 1.22 -7.36
C PHE A 20 -31.91 0.74 -6.04
N ILE A 21 -32.95 1.44 -5.54
CA ILE A 21 -33.68 1.03 -4.34
C ILE A 21 -34.27 -0.37 -4.51
N ALA A 22 -34.99 -0.62 -5.61
CA ALA A 22 -35.57 -1.94 -5.89
C ALA A 22 -34.52 -3.05 -5.93
N TRP A 23 -33.33 -2.79 -6.47
CA TRP A 23 -32.21 -3.73 -6.46
C TRP A 23 -31.65 -3.99 -5.06
N THR A 24 -31.55 -2.95 -4.21
CA THR A 24 -31.11 -3.14 -2.82
C THR A 24 -32.12 -3.92 -1.98
N GLU A 25 -33.42 -3.66 -2.15
CA GLU A 25 -34.50 -4.37 -1.46
C GLU A 25 -34.55 -5.85 -1.88
N GLN A 26 -34.31 -6.16 -3.15
CA GLN A 26 -34.20 -7.55 -3.64
C GLN A 26 -33.07 -8.34 -2.96
N GLN A 27 -32.05 -7.66 -2.44
CA GLN A 27 -30.97 -8.26 -1.66
C GLN A 27 -31.26 -8.30 -0.15
N GLY A 28 -32.45 -7.87 0.26
CA GLY A 28 -32.82 -7.76 1.68
C GLY A 28 -32.10 -6.64 2.42
N LEU A 29 -31.64 -5.62 1.69
CA LEU A 29 -30.95 -4.46 2.24
C LEU A 29 -31.85 -3.23 2.21
N THR A 30 -31.72 -2.39 3.24
CA THR A 30 -32.29 -1.05 3.27
C THR A 30 -31.14 -0.06 3.37
N LEU A 31 -31.16 0.99 2.55
CA LEU A 31 -30.14 2.02 2.59
C LEU A 31 -30.18 2.77 3.91
N TYR A 32 -29.00 3.10 4.43
CA TYR A 32 -28.87 4.07 5.49
C TYR A 32 -29.17 5.48 4.96
N PRO A 33 -29.62 6.43 5.80
CA PRO A 33 -29.95 7.79 5.35
C PRO A 33 -28.83 8.48 4.57
N HIS A 34 -27.57 8.36 5.00
CA HIS A 34 -26.43 8.94 4.28
C HIS A 34 -26.11 8.25 2.96
N GLN A 35 -26.50 6.98 2.77
CA GLN A 35 -26.34 6.29 1.48
C GLN A 35 -27.41 6.74 0.50
N ASP A 36 -28.62 6.94 1.02
CA ASP A 36 -29.78 7.41 0.28
C ASP A 36 -29.53 8.82 -0.28
N GLU A 37 -29.15 9.75 0.60
CA GLU A 37 -28.79 11.12 0.23
C GLU A 37 -27.62 11.15 -0.76
N ALA A 38 -26.58 10.33 -0.54
CA ALA A 38 -25.45 10.25 -1.47
C ALA A 38 -25.87 9.78 -2.86
N ALA A 39 -26.77 8.79 -2.95
CA ALA A 39 -27.25 8.28 -4.23
C ALA A 39 -28.02 9.37 -4.99
N ILE A 40 -28.90 10.11 -4.32
CA ILE A 40 -29.66 11.23 -4.91
C ILE A 40 -28.72 12.30 -5.47
N GLU A 41 -27.72 12.72 -4.69
CA GLU A 41 -26.74 13.72 -5.12
C GLU A 41 -25.92 13.25 -6.34
N LEU A 42 -25.48 11.98 -6.32
CA LEU A 42 -24.72 11.39 -7.43
C LEU A 42 -25.55 11.27 -8.71
N PHE A 43 -26.80 10.83 -8.62
CA PHE A 43 -27.72 10.73 -9.76
C PHE A 43 -28.13 12.11 -10.29
N SER A 44 -28.09 13.15 -9.46
CA SER A 44 -28.30 14.55 -9.86
C SER A 44 -27.06 15.17 -10.53
N GLY A 45 -25.93 14.46 -10.55
CA GLY A 45 -24.69 14.92 -11.18
C GLY A 45 -23.78 15.76 -10.27
N ASN A 46 -24.07 15.83 -8.96
CA ASN A 46 -23.26 16.57 -8.00
C ASN A 46 -22.04 15.74 -7.56
N ASN A 47 -21.01 16.43 -7.07
CA ASN A 47 -19.91 15.76 -6.37
C ASN A 47 -20.35 15.42 -4.94
N VAL A 48 -19.75 14.39 -4.35
CA VAL A 48 -20.04 13.99 -2.97
C VAL A 48 -18.74 13.79 -2.20
N ILE A 49 -18.65 14.41 -1.02
CA ILE A 49 -17.65 14.08 0.00
C ILE A 49 -18.37 13.29 1.09
N LEU A 50 -18.08 11.99 1.16
CA LEU A 50 -18.67 11.05 2.10
C LEU A 50 -17.73 10.80 3.28
N ALA A 51 -17.95 11.51 4.38
CA ALA A 51 -17.20 11.44 5.63
C ALA A 51 -17.92 10.56 6.67
N THR A 52 -18.06 9.26 6.39
CA THR A 52 -18.85 8.35 7.24
C THR A 52 -18.03 7.20 7.84
N PRO A 53 -18.31 6.75 9.08
CA PRO A 53 -17.48 5.77 9.80
C PRO A 53 -17.19 4.47 9.02
N THR A 54 -16.11 3.77 9.33
CA THR A 54 -15.87 2.41 8.79
C THR A 54 -17.04 1.49 9.15
N GLY A 55 -17.52 0.71 8.17
CA GLY A 55 -18.70 -0.13 8.33
C GLY A 55 -20.05 0.54 8.02
N SER A 56 -20.08 1.83 7.67
CA SER A 56 -21.29 2.58 7.26
C SER A 56 -21.82 2.23 5.86
N GLY A 57 -21.20 1.26 5.16
CA GLY A 57 -21.60 0.85 3.82
C GLY A 57 -21.19 1.81 2.68
N LYS A 58 -20.02 2.46 2.78
CA LYS A 58 -19.42 3.29 1.71
C LYS A 58 -19.41 2.60 0.34
N SER A 59 -19.14 1.29 0.29
CA SER A 59 -19.16 0.50 -0.95
C SER A 59 -20.50 0.60 -1.70
N MET A 60 -21.63 0.73 -0.99
CA MET A 60 -22.94 0.85 -1.62
C MET A 60 -23.08 2.18 -2.38
N VAL A 61 -22.52 3.26 -1.83
CA VAL A 61 -22.48 4.57 -2.49
C VAL A 61 -21.58 4.55 -3.73
N ALA A 62 -20.47 3.81 -3.68
CA ALA A 62 -19.64 3.58 -4.87
C ALA A 62 -20.40 2.84 -5.98
N VAL A 63 -21.22 1.84 -5.63
CA VAL A 63 -22.08 1.15 -6.62
C VAL A 63 -23.08 2.12 -7.25
N ALA A 64 -23.72 2.99 -6.46
CA ALA A 64 -24.61 4.03 -6.98
C ALA A 64 -23.85 4.98 -7.93
N ALA A 65 -22.65 5.42 -7.57
CA ALA A 65 -21.82 6.27 -8.43
C ALA A 65 -21.55 5.60 -9.79
N HIS A 66 -21.08 4.36 -9.78
CA HIS A 66 -20.79 3.62 -11.02
C HIS A 66 -22.03 3.41 -11.87
N LEU A 67 -23.18 3.12 -11.26
CA LEU A 67 -24.46 3.03 -11.97
C LEU A 67 -24.79 4.34 -12.70
N ALA A 68 -24.64 5.48 -12.01
CA ALA A 68 -24.89 6.80 -12.59
C ALA A 68 -24.00 7.06 -13.83
N ALA A 69 -22.71 6.73 -13.74
CA ALA A 69 -21.79 6.92 -14.84
C ALA A 69 -22.09 5.98 -16.03
N LEU A 70 -22.39 4.71 -15.77
CA LEU A 70 -22.73 3.75 -16.81
C LEU A 70 -23.98 4.14 -17.60
N VAL A 71 -24.99 4.65 -16.90
CA VAL A 71 -26.23 5.13 -17.52
C VAL A 71 -25.97 6.27 -18.50
N ASP A 72 -25.07 7.18 -18.14
CA ASP A 72 -24.67 8.30 -18.98
C ASP A 72 -23.64 7.93 -20.07
N GLY A 73 -23.24 6.65 -20.16
CA GLY A 73 -22.18 6.20 -21.06
C GLY A 73 -20.80 6.75 -20.72
N ARG A 74 -20.58 7.17 -19.46
CA ARG A 74 -19.32 7.72 -18.96
C ARG A 74 -18.44 6.62 -18.37
N THR A 75 -17.15 6.67 -18.69
CA THR A 75 -16.14 5.81 -18.03
C THR A 75 -15.92 6.26 -16.58
N THR A 76 -15.96 5.31 -15.63
CA THR A 76 -15.85 5.56 -14.19
C THR A 76 -14.68 4.83 -13.58
N PHE A 77 -13.90 5.54 -12.75
CA PHE A 77 -12.70 5.02 -12.12
C PHE A 77 -12.90 4.87 -10.62
N TYR A 78 -12.72 3.66 -10.09
CA TYR A 78 -12.57 3.40 -8.66
C TYR A 78 -11.09 3.39 -8.31
N THR A 79 -10.66 4.24 -7.38
CA THR A 79 -9.28 4.28 -6.89
C THR A 79 -9.17 3.94 -5.41
N ALA A 80 -8.15 3.15 -5.08
CA ALA A 80 -7.83 2.74 -3.70
C ALA A 80 -6.32 2.82 -3.42
N PRO A 81 -5.91 2.96 -2.14
CA PRO A 81 -4.51 3.15 -1.79
C PRO A 81 -3.63 1.92 -1.96
N ILE A 82 -4.18 0.70 -1.96
CA ILE A 82 -3.35 -0.51 -2.04
C ILE A 82 -3.93 -1.48 -3.05
N LYS A 83 -3.04 -2.20 -3.75
CA LYS A 83 -3.40 -3.20 -4.77
C LYS A 83 -4.40 -4.23 -4.26
N ALA A 84 -4.24 -4.67 -3.00
CA ALA A 84 -5.16 -5.63 -2.38
C ALA A 84 -6.62 -5.12 -2.36
N LEU A 85 -6.83 -3.82 -2.08
CA LEU A 85 -8.17 -3.22 -2.13
C LEU A 85 -8.66 -3.06 -3.56
N VAL A 86 -7.78 -2.69 -4.48
CA VAL A 86 -8.13 -2.61 -5.90
C VAL A 86 -8.64 -3.97 -6.38
N SER A 87 -7.95 -5.07 -6.07
CA SER A 87 -8.37 -6.42 -6.42
C SER A 87 -9.66 -6.83 -5.71
N GLU A 88 -9.81 -6.55 -4.41
CA GLU A 88 -11.05 -6.81 -3.66
C GLU A 88 -12.25 -6.14 -4.33
N LYS A 89 -12.11 -4.85 -4.68
CA LYS A 89 -13.17 -4.06 -5.30
C LYS A 89 -13.43 -4.46 -6.75
N PHE A 90 -12.38 -4.81 -7.50
CA PHE A 90 -12.52 -5.39 -8.83
C PHE A 90 -13.46 -6.60 -8.81
N PHE A 91 -13.20 -7.59 -7.96
CA PHE A 91 -14.06 -8.78 -7.88
C PHE A 91 -15.47 -8.47 -7.38
N ALA A 92 -15.60 -7.58 -6.38
CA ALA A 92 -16.91 -7.17 -5.89
C ALA A 92 -17.75 -6.48 -6.98
N LEU A 93 -17.13 -5.63 -7.80
CA LEU A 93 -17.80 -4.95 -8.90
C LEU A 93 -18.09 -5.90 -10.07
N CYS A 94 -17.20 -6.86 -10.38
CA CYS A 94 -17.48 -7.92 -11.34
C CYS A 94 -18.73 -8.71 -10.96
N ALA A 95 -18.91 -9.04 -9.67
CA ALA A 95 -20.08 -9.77 -9.19
C ALA A 95 -21.40 -8.98 -9.36
N ILE A 96 -21.33 -7.64 -9.37
CA ILE A 96 -22.50 -6.76 -9.48
C ILE A 96 -22.80 -6.39 -10.94
N PHE A 97 -21.79 -5.96 -11.69
CA PHE A 97 -21.91 -5.36 -13.02
C PHE A 97 -21.59 -6.31 -14.18
N GLY A 98 -20.94 -7.44 -13.90
CA GLY A 98 -20.42 -8.41 -14.87
C GLY A 98 -18.93 -8.19 -15.16
N ALA A 99 -18.18 -9.28 -15.32
CA ALA A 99 -16.73 -9.25 -15.55
C ALA A 99 -16.33 -8.56 -16.87
N GLU A 100 -17.23 -8.53 -17.85
CA GLU A 100 -17.04 -7.86 -19.13
C GLU A 100 -17.04 -6.32 -19.01
N LYS A 101 -17.66 -5.77 -17.97
CA LYS A 101 -17.80 -4.31 -17.76
C LYS A 101 -16.79 -3.73 -16.78
N VAL A 102 -15.96 -4.57 -16.17
CA VAL A 102 -15.02 -4.14 -15.12
C VAL A 102 -13.60 -4.49 -15.52
N GLY A 103 -12.71 -3.51 -15.39
CA GLY A 103 -11.28 -3.63 -15.60
C GLY A 103 -10.49 -3.33 -14.34
N MET A 104 -9.23 -3.74 -14.32
CA MET A 104 -8.28 -3.45 -13.26
C MET A 104 -6.96 -2.97 -13.84
N LEU A 105 -6.45 -1.84 -13.34
CA LEU A 105 -5.15 -1.29 -13.68
C LEU A 105 -4.30 -1.08 -12.41
N THR A 106 -3.25 -1.87 -12.27
CA THR A 106 -2.20 -1.66 -11.26
C THR A 106 -0.87 -1.39 -11.96
N GLY A 107 0.16 -0.94 -11.22
CA GLY A 107 1.48 -0.69 -11.82
C GLY A 107 2.17 -1.92 -12.44
N ASP A 108 1.63 -3.11 -12.23
CA ASP A 108 2.20 -4.40 -12.61
C ASP A 108 1.26 -5.33 -13.39
N ALA A 109 -0.05 -5.11 -13.31
CA ALA A 109 -1.05 -5.93 -13.98
C ALA A 109 -2.13 -5.04 -14.59
N SER A 110 -2.62 -5.46 -15.75
CA SER A 110 -3.74 -4.83 -16.44
C SER A 110 -4.70 -5.92 -16.89
N VAL A 111 -5.97 -5.78 -16.54
CA VAL A 111 -7.05 -6.70 -16.89
C VAL A 111 -8.20 -5.87 -17.45
N ASN A 112 -8.70 -6.22 -18.63
CA ASN A 112 -9.85 -5.56 -19.27
C ASN A 112 -9.77 -4.01 -19.23
N SER A 113 -8.64 -3.44 -19.67
CA SER A 113 -8.32 -2.01 -19.51
C SER A 113 -9.24 -1.04 -20.25
N GLY A 114 -10.01 -1.53 -21.23
CA GLY A 114 -10.99 -0.74 -21.99
C GLY A 114 -12.42 -0.83 -21.43
N ALA A 115 -12.60 -1.40 -20.23
CA ALA A 115 -13.90 -1.53 -19.61
C ALA A 115 -14.46 -0.17 -19.16
N PRO A 116 -15.79 0.01 -19.12
CA PRO A 116 -16.41 1.26 -18.67
C PRO A 116 -16.25 1.51 -17.15
N ILE A 117 -15.97 0.47 -16.34
CA ILE A 117 -15.62 0.60 -14.92
C ILE A 117 -14.18 0.15 -14.73
N ILE A 118 -13.31 1.02 -14.23
CA ILE A 118 -11.89 0.72 -14.01
C ILE A 118 -11.54 0.81 -12.53
N CYS A 119 -11.05 -0.29 -11.95
CA CYS A 119 -10.44 -0.32 -10.62
C CYS A 119 -8.95 -0.07 -10.74
N CYS A 120 -8.39 0.91 -10.04
CA CYS A 120 -6.96 1.19 -10.13
C CYS A 120 -6.33 1.68 -8.82
N THR A 121 -5.01 1.67 -8.74
CA THR A 121 -4.28 2.36 -7.66
C THR A 121 -4.27 3.86 -7.91
N ALA A 122 -4.27 4.68 -6.85
CA ALA A 122 -4.27 6.15 -6.96
C ALA A 122 -3.17 6.71 -7.87
N GLU A 123 -1.97 6.14 -7.83
CA GLU A 123 -0.86 6.55 -8.70
C GLU A 123 -1.12 6.31 -10.18
N VAL A 124 -1.84 5.24 -10.53
CA VAL A 124 -2.19 4.94 -11.92
C VAL A 124 -3.16 6.01 -12.44
N LEU A 125 -4.22 6.30 -11.68
CA LEU A 125 -5.15 7.38 -12.02
C LEU A 125 -4.45 8.73 -12.12
N ALA A 126 -3.57 9.06 -11.16
CA ALA A 126 -2.83 10.31 -11.17
C ALA A 126 -1.92 10.45 -12.40
N ASN A 127 -1.26 9.36 -12.83
CA ASN A 127 -0.44 9.37 -14.03
C ASN A 127 -1.27 9.52 -15.31
N ILE A 128 -2.45 8.89 -15.40
CA ILE A 128 -3.37 9.08 -16.52
C ILE A 128 -3.86 10.53 -16.55
N ALA A 129 -4.26 11.07 -15.39
CA ALA A 129 -4.70 12.46 -15.25
C ALA A 129 -3.60 13.47 -15.64
N LEU A 130 -2.34 13.21 -15.31
CA LEU A 130 -1.22 14.04 -15.76
C LEU A 130 -0.95 13.90 -17.27
N ARG A 131 -1.16 12.72 -17.84
CA ARG A 131 -0.85 12.45 -19.24
C ARG A 131 -1.90 13.00 -20.20
N GLU A 132 -3.16 12.95 -19.81
CA GLU A 132 -4.29 13.22 -20.68
C GLU A 132 -5.07 14.47 -20.25
N GLY A 133 -5.02 14.85 -18.97
CA GLY A 133 -5.67 16.04 -18.44
C GLY A 133 -7.17 16.08 -18.76
N ALA A 134 -7.65 17.22 -19.24
CA ALA A 134 -9.04 17.41 -19.60
C ALA A 134 -9.52 16.55 -20.80
N ASP A 135 -8.59 16.01 -21.60
CA ASP A 135 -8.90 15.12 -22.73
C ASP A 135 -9.04 13.64 -22.29
N ALA A 136 -8.77 13.33 -21.01
CA ALA A 136 -8.88 11.97 -20.48
C ALA A 136 -10.33 11.47 -20.55
N ASP A 137 -10.52 10.22 -20.99
CA ASP A 137 -11.82 9.52 -20.98
C ASP A 137 -12.17 9.04 -19.56
N ILE A 138 -12.36 10.01 -18.66
CA ILE A 138 -12.67 9.80 -17.24
C ILE A 138 -13.81 10.73 -16.87
N GLY A 139 -15.04 10.22 -16.92
CA GLY A 139 -16.25 10.98 -16.62
C GLY A 139 -16.65 10.98 -15.13
N GLN A 140 -16.11 10.04 -14.35
CA GLN A 140 -16.34 9.96 -12.90
C GLN A 140 -15.15 9.32 -12.18
N VAL A 141 -14.84 9.80 -10.98
CA VAL A 141 -13.81 9.26 -10.10
C VAL A 141 -14.38 9.00 -8.71
N VAL A 142 -14.33 7.74 -8.29
CA VAL A 142 -14.63 7.29 -6.92
C VAL A 142 -13.31 7.08 -6.19
N MET A 143 -13.00 7.97 -5.23
CA MET A 143 -11.78 7.89 -4.41
C MET A 143 -12.07 7.28 -3.05
N ASP A 144 -11.64 6.04 -2.85
CA ASP A 144 -11.71 5.39 -1.55
C ASP A 144 -10.50 5.75 -0.67
N GLU A 145 -10.71 5.67 0.65
CA GLU A 145 -9.75 6.04 1.68
C GLU A 145 -9.07 7.41 1.42
N PHE A 146 -9.87 8.42 1.05
CA PHE A 146 -9.42 9.76 0.64
C PHE A 146 -8.52 10.47 1.67
N HIS A 147 -8.51 10.03 2.93
CA HIS A 147 -7.57 10.53 3.92
C HIS A 147 -6.09 10.33 3.57
N PHE A 148 -5.77 9.40 2.65
CA PHE A 148 -4.41 9.23 2.10
C PHE A 148 -3.89 10.47 1.37
N TYR A 149 -4.77 11.41 1.02
CA TYR A 149 -4.42 12.76 0.59
C TYR A 149 -3.37 13.44 1.48
N ALA A 150 -3.41 13.20 2.81
CA ALA A 150 -2.47 13.79 3.77
C ALA A 150 -1.21 12.94 4.04
N GLU A 151 -1.06 11.82 3.33
CA GLU A 151 0.08 10.90 3.48
C GLU A 151 1.35 11.50 2.82
N PRO A 152 2.47 11.63 3.55
CA PRO A 152 3.65 12.36 3.08
C PRO A 152 4.26 11.92 1.75
N GLN A 153 4.23 10.63 1.41
CA GLN A 153 4.92 10.09 0.23
C GLN A 153 4.00 9.99 -1.00
N ARG A 154 2.70 9.78 -0.78
CA ARG A 154 1.73 9.35 -1.78
C ARG A 154 0.55 10.32 -1.95
N GLY A 155 0.36 11.27 -1.04
CA GLY A 155 -0.80 12.16 -1.04
C GLY A 155 -1.01 12.96 -2.32
N TRP A 156 0.06 13.28 -3.05
CA TRP A 156 0.01 13.88 -4.39
C TRP A 156 -0.92 13.11 -5.36
N ALA A 157 -0.99 11.79 -5.25
CA ALA A 157 -1.77 10.94 -6.18
C ALA A 157 -3.29 11.10 -6.00
N TRP A 158 -3.75 11.52 -4.82
CA TRP A 158 -5.16 11.86 -4.58
C TRP A 158 -5.48 13.29 -5.01
N GLN A 159 -4.48 14.17 -5.03
CA GLN A 159 -4.66 15.57 -5.36
C GLN A 159 -4.65 15.82 -6.87
N VAL A 160 -3.70 15.22 -7.59
CA VAL A 160 -3.51 15.42 -9.03
C VAL A 160 -4.79 15.23 -9.85
N PRO A 161 -5.61 14.18 -9.64
CA PRO A 161 -6.85 14.03 -10.40
C PRO A 161 -7.85 15.17 -10.13
N LEU A 162 -7.94 15.68 -8.89
CA LEU A 162 -8.81 16.82 -8.56
C LEU A 162 -8.39 18.10 -9.31
N LEU A 163 -7.09 18.26 -9.54
CA LEU A 163 -6.53 19.43 -10.22
C LEU A 163 -6.60 19.32 -11.75
N SER A 164 -6.51 18.10 -12.28
CA SER A 164 -6.27 17.86 -13.71
C SER A 164 -7.49 17.34 -14.47
N LEU A 165 -8.56 16.91 -13.77
CA LEU A 165 -9.77 16.36 -14.36
C LEU A 165 -11.03 17.20 -14.05
N PRO A 166 -11.11 18.47 -14.51
CA PRO A 166 -12.28 19.32 -14.24
C PRO A 166 -13.58 18.79 -14.84
N GLN A 167 -13.51 17.92 -15.85
CA GLN A 167 -14.66 17.29 -16.49
C GLN A 167 -15.31 16.17 -15.64
N ALA A 168 -14.56 15.58 -14.70
CA ALA A 168 -15.01 14.42 -13.94
C ALA A 168 -15.95 14.80 -12.79
N GLN A 169 -16.91 13.92 -12.50
CA GLN A 169 -17.68 13.94 -11.26
C GLN A 169 -16.92 13.17 -10.17
N PHE A 170 -16.83 13.70 -8.94
CA PHE A 170 -16.06 13.09 -7.85
C PHE A 170 -16.93 12.58 -6.71
N LEU A 171 -16.64 11.35 -6.26
CA LEU A 171 -17.06 10.79 -4.99
C LEU A 171 -15.82 10.57 -4.12
N LEU A 172 -15.65 11.37 -3.07
CA LEU A 172 -14.52 11.26 -2.14
C LEU A 172 -14.98 10.57 -0.86
N MET A 173 -14.48 9.38 -0.56
CA MET A 173 -14.94 8.58 0.58
C MET A 173 -13.83 8.39 1.61
N SER A 174 -14.12 8.62 2.89
CA SER A 174 -13.21 8.27 3.98
C SER A 174 -13.94 8.23 5.32
N ALA A 175 -13.43 7.39 6.24
CA ALA A 175 -13.97 7.29 7.59
C ALA A 175 -13.59 8.45 8.51
N THR A 176 -12.46 9.09 8.24
CA THR A 176 -11.83 10.04 9.15
C THR A 176 -11.38 11.27 8.37
N LEU A 177 -12.35 12.13 8.07
CA LEU A 177 -12.10 13.46 7.52
C LEU A 177 -12.33 14.49 8.65
N GLY A 178 -11.35 15.38 8.85
CA GLY A 178 -11.55 16.59 9.64
C GLY A 178 -12.34 17.62 8.83
N ASP A 179 -12.12 18.91 9.07
CA ASP A 179 -12.71 19.96 8.26
C ASP A 179 -12.28 19.85 6.78
N VAL A 180 -13.28 19.80 5.89
CA VAL A 180 -13.13 19.68 4.43
C VAL A 180 -13.76 20.86 3.69
N THR A 181 -14.13 21.95 4.38
CA THR A 181 -14.81 23.11 3.79
C THR A 181 -14.03 23.66 2.59
N ALA A 182 -12.73 23.92 2.76
CA ALA A 182 -11.88 24.43 1.68
C ALA A 182 -11.80 23.48 0.47
N LEU A 183 -11.75 22.16 0.73
CA LEU A 183 -11.70 21.15 -0.32
C LEU A 183 -13.03 21.10 -1.10
N ARG A 184 -14.16 21.17 -0.40
CA ARG A 184 -15.50 21.18 -1.00
C ARG A 184 -15.70 22.38 -1.90
N ASP A 185 -15.35 23.57 -1.41
CA ASP A 185 -15.53 24.82 -2.13
C ASP A 185 -14.63 24.85 -3.39
N ASP A 186 -13.40 24.35 -3.27
CA ASP A 186 -12.46 24.22 -4.38
C ASP A 186 -12.92 23.20 -5.43
N LEU A 187 -13.37 22.01 -5.01
CA LEU A 187 -13.88 20.99 -5.92
C LEU A 187 -15.08 21.47 -6.72
N SER A 188 -15.98 22.22 -6.06
CA SER A 188 -17.16 22.80 -6.72
C SER A 188 -16.74 23.85 -7.77
N ARG A 189 -15.81 24.73 -7.41
CA ARG A 189 -15.24 25.74 -8.31
C ARG A 189 -14.60 25.11 -9.55
N ARG A 190 -13.84 24.02 -9.38
CA ARG A 190 -13.08 23.38 -10.48
C ARG A 190 -13.96 22.62 -11.44
N THR A 191 -14.92 21.88 -10.92
CA THR A 191 -15.78 21.01 -11.73
C THR A 191 -17.02 21.73 -12.28
N GLY A 192 -17.36 22.90 -11.72
CA GLY A 192 -18.61 23.59 -12.03
C GLY A 192 -19.86 22.85 -11.53
N ARG A 193 -19.70 21.90 -10.61
CA ARG A 193 -20.76 21.09 -9.99
C ARG A 193 -20.87 21.45 -8.52
N ASP A 194 -22.07 21.37 -7.94
CA ASP A 194 -22.20 21.46 -6.49
C ASP A 194 -21.54 20.25 -5.83
N THR A 195 -20.97 20.45 -4.64
CA THR A 195 -20.34 19.38 -3.86
C THR A 195 -21.07 19.20 -2.52
N ALA A 196 -21.82 18.12 -2.40
CA ALA A 196 -22.48 17.73 -1.16
C ALA A 196 -21.47 17.18 -0.15
N LEU A 197 -21.60 17.58 1.11
CA LEU A 197 -20.83 17.01 2.22
C LEU A 197 -21.79 16.17 3.07
N LEU A 198 -21.54 14.87 3.12
CA LEU A 198 -22.29 13.92 3.93
C LEU A 198 -21.39 13.45 5.06
N ASP A 199 -21.57 14.07 6.22
CA ASP A 199 -20.85 13.78 7.45
C ASP A 199 -21.80 13.32 8.57
N ASN A 200 -21.26 13.08 9.77
CA ASN A 200 -22.05 12.76 10.96
C ASN A 200 -23.00 11.55 10.87
N ALA A 201 -22.76 10.63 9.94
CA ALA A 201 -23.52 9.38 9.87
C ALA A 201 -23.32 8.54 11.12
N ASP A 202 -24.43 8.06 11.69
CA ASP A 202 -24.38 7.12 12.82
C ASP A 202 -23.68 5.83 12.41
N ARG A 203 -22.79 5.36 13.29
CA ARG A 203 -22.13 4.07 13.11
C ARG A 203 -23.18 2.96 13.30
N PRO A 204 -23.37 2.05 12.32
CA PRO A 204 -24.38 0.99 12.44
C PRO A 204 -24.17 0.06 13.64
N VAL A 205 -22.91 -0.13 14.04
CA VAL A 205 -22.53 -0.95 15.21
C VAL A 205 -21.75 -0.09 16.18
N PRO A 206 -22.29 0.25 17.37
CA PRO A 206 -21.61 1.12 18.33
C PRO A 206 -20.32 0.47 18.87
N LEU A 207 -19.36 1.30 19.27
CA LEU A 207 -18.08 0.87 19.85
C LEU A 207 -18.06 1.07 21.37
N VAL A 208 -17.61 0.05 22.09
CA VAL A 208 -17.31 0.12 23.53
C VAL A 208 -15.80 0.15 23.71
N PHE A 209 -15.32 1.17 24.41
CA PHE A 209 -13.90 1.40 24.66
C PHE A 209 -13.53 0.99 26.08
N SER A 210 -12.43 0.25 26.25
CA SER A 210 -11.89 -0.08 27.57
C SER A 210 -10.36 -0.03 27.62
N TRP A 211 -9.83 0.23 28.81
CA TRP A 211 -8.41 0.19 29.12
C TRP A 211 -8.11 -1.09 29.90
N SER A 212 -7.08 -1.84 29.51
CA SER A 212 -6.73 -3.13 30.13
C SER A 212 -5.37 -3.09 30.82
N LEU A 213 -5.36 -3.54 32.07
CA LEU A 213 -4.16 -3.81 32.87
C LEU A 213 -3.83 -5.32 32.92
N GLU A 214 -4.50 -6.14 32.11
CA GLU A 214 -4.33 -7.59 32.11
C GLU A 214 -3.21 -8.03 31.15
N PRO A 215 -2.49 -9.11 31.48
CA PRO A 215 -1.59 -9.76 30.53
C PRO A 215 -2.33 -10.16 29.26
N LEU A 216 -1.70 -9.95 28.09
CA LEU A 216 -2.37 -10.10 26.80
C LEU A 216 -2.98 -11.51 26.59
N HIS A 217 -2.31 -12.56 27.04
CA HIS A 217 -2.81 -13.92 26.89
C HIS A 217 -4.08 -14.17 27.72
N GLU A 218 -4.14 -13.67 28.95
CA GLU A 218 -5.30 -13.78 29.84
C GLU A 218 -6.50 -13.02 29.23
N LEU A 219 -6.24 -11.78 28.77
CA LEU A 219 -7.23 -10.96 28.07
C LEU A 219 -7.80 -11.67 26.83
N LEU A 220 -6.94 -12.17 25.94
CA LEU A 220 -7.40 -12.82 24.70
C LEU A 220 -8.19 -14.09 24.97
N GLU A 221 -7.81 -14.90 25.98
CA GLU A 221 -8.57 -16.08 26.38
C GLU A 221 -9.96 -15.71 26.92
N GLU A 222 -10.07 -14.64 27.71
CA GLU A 222 -11.35 -14.15 28.18
C GLU A 222 -12.24 -13.64 27.05
N LEU A 223 -11.69 -12.85 26.13
CA LEU A 223 -12.43 -12.35 24.97
C LEU A 223 -12.94 -13.49 24.09
N VAL A 224 -12.15 -14.54 23.87
CA VAL A 224 -12.60 -15.73 23.13
C VAL A 224 -13.69 -16.48 23.91
N ARG A 225 -13.51 -16.67 25.23
CA ARG A 225 -14.50 -17.35 26.09
C ARG A 225 -15.83 -16.60 26.17
N THR A 226 -15.81 -15.28 26.05
CA THR A 226 -17.01 -14.41 26.13
C THR A 226 -17.61 -14.08 24.77
N ASP A 227 -17.23 -14.81 23.71
CA ASP A 227 -17.73 -14.63 22.34
C ASP A 227 -17.53 -13.20 21.81
N GLN A 228 -16.32 -12.67 22.04
CA GLN A 228 -15.86 -11.38 21.51
C GLN A 228 -14.82 -11.53 20.39
N ALA A 229 -14.64 -12.75 19.88
CA ALA A 229 -13.83 -13.05 18.70
C ALA A 229 -14.66 -12.87 17.40
N PRO A 230 -14.03 -12.63 16.22
CA PRO A 230 -12.59 -12.53 15.98
C PRO A 230 -11.95 -11.27 16.57
N ILE A 231 -10.74 -11.44 17.10
CA ILE A 231 -9.95 -10.38 17.75
C ILE A 231 -8.81 -9.96 16.84
N TYR A 232 -8.71 -8.67 16.53
CA TYR A 232 -7.55 -8.09 15.87
C TYR A 232 -6.61 -7.47 16.91
N VAL A 233 -5.42 -8.06 17.04
CA VAL A 233 -4.36 -7.60 17.93
C VAL A 233 -3.38 -6.74 17.13
N VAL A 234 -3.40 -5.45 17.41
CA VAL A 234 -2.68 -4.42 16.66
C VAL A 234 -1.26 -4.29 17.19
N HIS A 235 -0.30 -4.52 16.32
CA HIS A 235 1.11 -4.26 16.54
C HIS A 235 1.64 -3.22 15.55
N PHE A 236 2.76 -2.57 15.84
CA PHE A 236 3.36 -1.57 14.93
C PHE A 236 4.62 -2.05 14.22
N THR A 237 5.03 -3.30 14.45
CA THR A 237 6.14 -3.93 13.72
C THR A 237 5.75 -5.34 13.29
N GLN A 238 6.28 -5.77 12.14
CA GLN A 238 6.08 -7.14 11.63
C GLN A 238 6.66 -8.18 12.60
N ALA A 239 7.79 -7.86 13.23
CA ALA A 239 8.45 -8.70 14.21
C ALA A 239 7.56 -8.95 15.42
N SER A 240 7.01 -7.89 16.03
CA SER A 240 6.15 -7.99 17.21
C SER A 240 4.86 -8.77 16.91
N ALA A 241 4.26 -8.56 15.73
CA ALA A 241 3.06 -9.30 15.32
C ALA A 241 3.31 -10.81 15.24
N LEU A 242 4.41 -11.23 14.60
CA LEU A 242 4.74 -12.64 14.46
C LEU A 242 5.16 -13.27 15.79
N GLU A 243 6.03 -12.60 16.55
CA GLU A 243 6.48 -13.07 17.86
C GLU A 243 5.29 -13.27 18.80
N ARG A 244 4.37 -12.31 18.82
CA ARG A 244 3.17 -12.41 19.64
C ARG A 244 2.31 -13.59 19.19
N ALA A 245 2.02 -13.74 17.89
CA ALA A 245 1.24 -14.85 17.38
C ALA A 245 1.86 -16.22 17.75
N GLN A 246 3.18 -16.35 17.69
CA GLN A 246 3.87 -17.59 18.09
C GLN A 246 3.74 -17.85 19.60
N SER A 247 3.84 -16.81 20.43
CA SER A 247 3.68 -16.94 21.88
C SER A 247 2.27 -17.41 22.29
N LEU A 248 1.27 -17.16 21.43
CA LEU A 248 -0.12 -17.54 21.65
C LEU A 248 -0.44 -18.99 21.25
N LEU A 249 0.49 -19.75 20.65
CA LEU A 249 0.27 -21.14 20.26
C LEU A 249 -0.04 -22.08 21.44
N SER A 250 0.36 -21.70 22.66
CA SER A 250 0.04 -22.45 23.88
C SER A 250 -1.38 -22.17 24.39
N ALA A 251 -2.03 -21.08 23.95
CA ALA A 251 -3.37 -20.71 24.35
C ALA A 251 -4.42 -21.59 23.65
N LYS A 252 -5.52 -21.87 24.36
CA LYS A 252 -6.60 -22.74 23.86
C LYS A 252 -7.73 -21.92 23.27
N PHE A 253 -7.52 -21.32 22.09
CA PHE A 253 -8.56 -20.51 21.43
C PHE A 253 -9.59 -21.33 20.65
N CYS A 254 -9.22 -22.53 20.19
CA CYS A 254 -10.10 -23.36 19.36
C CYS A 254 -10.40 -24.73 19.98
N THR A 255 -11.64 -25.17 19.83
CA THR A 255 -12.03 -26.55 20.11
C THR A 255 -11.45 -27.51 19.06
N ARG A 256 -11.65 -28.83 19.25
CA ARG A 256 -11.21 -29.80 18.25
C ARG A 256 -11.99 -29.66 16.95
N GLU A 257 -13.29 -29.49 17.06
CA GLU A 257 -14.23 -29.33 15.94
C GLU A 257 -13.89 -28.08 15.12
N GLU A 258 -13.55 -26.97 15.78
CA GLU A 258 -13.12 -25.76 15.09
C GLU A 258 -11.79 -25.95 14.35
N ARG A 259 -10.84 -26.69 14.94
CA ARG A 259 -9.58 -27.03 14.26
C ARG A 259 -9.79 -27.93 13.04
N ASP A 260 -10.69 -28.88 13.14
CA ASP A 260 -11.03 -29.77 12.01
C ASP A 260 -11.68 -28.95 10.88
N ALA A 261 -12.57 -28.01 11.22
CA ALA A 261 -13.21 -27.14 10.24
C ALA A 261 -12.26 -26.09 9.63
N ILE A 262 -11.24 -25.64 10.38
CA ILE A 262 -10.13 -24.84 9.82
C ILE A 262 -9.34 -25.70 8.81
N ALA A 263 -9.02 -26.95 9.16
CA ALA A 263 -8.27 -27.83 8.28
C ALA A 263 -9.03 -28.12 6.97
N GLU A 264 -10.35 -28.27 7.05
CA GLU A 264 -11.23 -28.38 5.88
C GLU A 264 -11.23 -27.09 5.04
N ALA A 265 -11.36 -25.93 5.66
CA ALA A 265 -11.34 -24.64 4.96
C ALA A 265 -9.99 -24.31 4.30
N ILE A 266 -8.89 -24.81 4.86
CA ILE A 266 -7.55 -24.73 4.23
C ILE A 266 -7.51 -25.59 2.97
N GLY A 267 -8.22 -26.72 2.94
CA GLY A 267 -8.34 -27.60 1.79
C GLY A 267 -6.98 -27.99 1.20
N GLU A 268 -6.84 -27.80 -0.11
CA GLU A 268 -5.63 -28.14 -0.87
C GLU A 268 -4.53 -27.06 -0.82
N PHE A 269 -4.74 -25.98 -0.04
CA PHE A 269 -3.77 -24.89 0.05
C PHE A 269 -2.39 -25.41 0.49
N ARG A 270 -1.39 -25.23 -0.38
CA ARG A 270 -0.03 -25.70 -0.14
C ARG A 270 0.81 -24.64 0.56
N PHE A 271 1.19 -24.92 1.80
CA PHE A 271 2.16 -24.10 2.52
C PHE A 271 3.58 -24.44 2.06
N GLY A 272 4.31 -23.42 1.60
CA GLY A 272 5.73 -23.55 1.30
C GLY A 272 6.59 -23.77 2.56
N ALA A 273 7.89 -23.98 2.37
CA ALA A 273 8.84 -23.98 3.49
C ALA A 273 8.99 -22.57 4.10
N GLY A 274 9.88 -22.41 5.08
CA GLY A 274 10.09 -21.12 5.74
C GLY A 274 8.85 -20.61 6.46
N PHE A 275 8.40 -19.40 6.12
CA PHE A 275 7.24 -18.76 6.75
C PHE A 275 5.95 -19.59 6.58
N GLY A 276 5.77 -20.29 5.46
CA GLY A 276 4.59 -21.12 5.21
C GLY A 276 4.34 -22.18 6.29
N ARG A 277 5.39 -22.87 6.76
CA ARG A 277 5.27 -23.84 7.87
C ARG A 277 4.86 -23.19 9.18
N THR A 278 5.37 -21.99 9.45
CA THR A 278 5.01 -21.23 10.65
C THR A 278 3.56 -20.78 10.57
N LEU A 279 3.15 -20.22 9.43
CA LEU A 279 1.78 -19.80 9.20
C LEU A 279 0.80 -20.98 9.31
N SER A 280 1.11 -22.13 8.71
CA SER A 280 0.28 -23.35 8.79
C SER A 280 -0.02 -23.76 10.24
N ARG A 281 1.00 -23.75 11.11
CA ARG A 281 0.83 -24.04 12.55
C ARG A 281 -0.05 -23.02 13.26
N LEU A 282 0.09 -21.74 12.91
CA LEU A 282 -0.70 -20.65 13.50
C LEU A 282 -2.16 -20.75 13.08
N VAL A 283 -2.44 -20.80 11.77
CA VAL A 283 -3.82 -20.77 11.26
C VAL A 283 -4.60 -22.00 11.71
N ARG A 284 -3.97 -23.18 11.75
CA ARG A 284 -4.58 -24.43 12.27
C ARG A 284 -4.92 -24.37 13.76
N SER A 285 -4.35 -23.43 14.50
CA SER A 285 -4.68 -23.14 15.90
C SER A 285 -5.68 -21.98 16.04
N GLY A 286 -6.24 -21.48 14.93
CA GLY A 286 -7.16 -20.33 14.92
C GLY A 286 -6.47 -18.97 15.04
N ILE A 287 -5.14 -18.92 14.85
CA ILE A 287 -4.33 -17.70 14.98
C ILE A 287 -3.85 -17.26 13.60
N GLY A 288 -4.24 -16.05 13.19
CA GLY A 288 -3.74 -15.40 11.97
C GLY A 288 -2.58 -14.46 12.25
N VAL A 289 -1.74 -14.26 11.24
CA VAL A 289 -0.77 -13.16 11.18
C VAL A 289 -0.99 -12.37 9.90
N HIS A 290 -1.01 -11.03 9.97
CA HIS A 290 -1.17 -10.18 8.79
C HIS A 290 -0.19 -9.01 8.80
N HIS A 291 0.67 -8.94 7.79
CA HIS A 291 1.54 -7.78 7.54
C HIS A 291 1.96 -7.68 6.07
N ALA A 292 2.41 -6.49 5.66
CA ALA A 292 2.84 -6.21 4.29
C ALA A 292 3.98 -7.10 3.77
N GLY A 293 4.84 -7.60 4.66
CA GLY A 293 5.96 -8.50 4.31
C GLY A 293 5.56 -9.93 3.92
N MET A 294 4.29 -10.33 4.05
CA MET A 294 3.82 -11.67 3.68
C MET A 294 3.59 -11.81 2.17
N LEU A 295 3.84 -13.00 1.63
CA LEU A 295 3.46 -13.33 0.25
C LEU A 295 1.96 -13.12 0.02
N PRO A 296 1.53 -12.63 -1.17
CA PRO A 296 0.12 -12.39 -1.51
C PRO A 296 -0.80 -13.58 -1.19
N ARG A 297 -0.41 -14.80 -1.59
CA ARG A 297 -1.19 -16.03 -1.32
C ARG A 297 -1.46 -16.28 0.17
N TYR A 298 -0.50 -15.94 1.05
CA TYR A 298 -0.64 -16.14 2.49
C TYR A 298 -1.50 -15.06 3.12
N ARG A 299 -1.39 -13.80 2.64
CA ARG A 299 -2.29 -12.71 3.06
C ARG A 299 -3.73 -13.05 2.71
N ARG A 300 -3.99 -13.48 1.47
CA ARG A 300 -5.31 -13.95 1.03
C ARG A 300 -5.89 -15.04 1.92
N LEU A 301 -5.11 -16.07 2.24
CA LEU A 301 -5.57 -17.13 3.14
C LEU A 301 -6.01 -16.57 4.51
N VAL A 302 -5.20 -15.68 5.10
CA VAL A 302 -5.51 -15.06 6.41
C VAL A 302 -6.65 -14.05 6.31
N GLU A 303 -6.99 -13.54 5.13
CA GLU A 303 -8.13 -12.66 4.89
C GLU A 303 -9.43 -13.46 4.68
N GLN A 304 -9.36 -14.63 4.03
CA GLN A 304 -10.51 -15.51 3.76
C GLN A 304 -10.95 -16.32 4.98
N LEU A 305 -10.02 -16.89 5.75
CA LEU A 305 -10.37 -17.74 6.90
C LEU A 305 -11.26 -17.03 7.95
N PRO A 306 -10.99 -15.76 8.34
CA PRO A 306 -11.89 -15.01 9.21
C PRO A 306 -13.29 -14.77 8.64
N GLN A 307 -13.42 -14.55 7.32
CA GLN A 307 -14.73 -14.34 6.67
C GLN A 307 -15.67 -15.53 6.91
N ASN A 308 -15.10 -16.73 6.98
CA ASN A 308 -15.81 -17.98 7.28
C ASN A 308 -15.84 -18.32 8.79
N GLY A 309 -15.49 -17.37 9.67
CA GLY A 309 -15.48 -17.55 11.12
C GLY A 309 -14.40 -18.49 11.65
N ARG A 310 -13.34 -18.74 10.87
CA ARG A 310 -12.32 -19.77 11.19
C ARG A 310 -11.15 -19.28 12.04
N LEU A 311 -10.84 -17.99 12.05
CA LEU A 311 -9.78 -17.44 12.91
C LEU A 311 -10.38 -16.70 14.10
N LYS A 312 -9.86 -16.96 15.29
CA LYS A 312 -10.28 -16.33 16.55
C LYS A 312 -9.44 -15.11 16.89
N VAL A 313 -8.14 -15.16 16.59
CA VAL A 313 -7.19 -14.08 16.88
C VAL A 313 -6.35 -13.81 15.64
N ILE A 314 -6.17 -12.54 15.29
CA ILE A 314 -5.36 -12.10 14.16
C ILE A 314 -4.35 -11.08 14.69
N CYS A 315 -3.07 -11.42 14.70
CA CYS A 315 -2.01 -10.48 15.06
C CYS A 315 -1.53 -9.76 13.79
N GLY A 316 -1.60 -8.44 13.74
CA GLY A 316 -1.19 -7.74 12.52
C GLY A 316 -0.69 -6.33 12.72
N THR A 317 0.00 -5.82 11.70
CA THR A 317 0.40 -4.41 11.66
C THR A 317 -0.79 -3.49 11.38
N ASP A 318 -0.67 -2.19 11.67
CA ASP A 318 -1.69 -1.17 11.39
C ASP A 318 -2.17 -1.14 9.92
N THR A 319 -1.39 -1.73 9.00
CA THR A 319 -1.78 -1.97 7.61
C THR A 319 -3.07 -2.78 7.43
N LEU A 320 -3.45 -3.63 8.38
CA LEU A 320 -4.74 -4.32 8.33
C LEU A 320 -5.91 -3.35 8.56
N GLY A 321 -5.66 -2.24 9.28
CA GLY A 321 -6.62 -1.16 9.49
C GLY A 321 -6.95 -0.34 8.24
N VAL A 322 -6.18 -0.51 7.14
CA VAL A 322 -6.16 0.38 5.96
C VAL A 322 -7.17 0.00 4.86
N GLY A 323 -8.01 -1.03 5.03
CA GLY A 323 -9.13 -1.21 4.09
C GLY A 323 -9.72 -2.59 4.00
N ILE A 324 -8.97 -3.62 4.38
CA ILE A 324 -9.31 -5.00 4.03
C ILE A 324 -10.56 -5.46 4.79
N ASN A 325 -11.48 -6.10 4.07
CA ASN A 325 -12.73 -6.60 4.66
C ASN A 325 -12.51 -7.89 5.46
N VAL A 326 -11.95 -7.75 6.66
CA VAL A 326 -11.81 -8.83 7.64
C VAL A 326 -12.85 -8.62 8.75
N PRO A 327 -13.71 -9.62 9.05
CA PRO A 327 -14.68 -9.51 10.14
C PRO A 327 -13.94 -9.47 11.48
N ILE A 328 -14.00 -8.32 12.15
CA ILE A 328 -13.35 -8.10 13.44
C ILE A 328 -14.42 -7.63 14.42
N ARG A 329 -14.63 -8.38 15.50
CA ARG A 329 -15.55 -8.00 16.57
C ARG A 329 -14.85 -7.14 17.60
N THR A 330 -13.59 -7.48 17.91
CA THR A 330 -12.79 -6.78 18.91
C THR A 330 -11.44 -6.34 18.35
N VAL A 331 -11.06 -5.09 18.61
CA VAL A 331 -9.73 -4.55 18.32
C VAL A 331 -8.98 -4.37 19.63
N VAL A 332 -7.77 -4.91 19.72
CA VAL A 332 -6.87 -4.79 20.87
C VAL A 332 -5.61 -4.06 20.45
N PHE A 333 -5.40 -2.85 20.97
CA PHE A 333 -4.15 -2.11 20.82
C PHE A 333 -3.13 -2.59 21.86
N THR A 334 -2.03 -3.21 21.42
CA THR A 334 -0.93 -3.57 22.36
C THR A 334 -0.06 -2.36 22.71
N GLY A 335 -0.29 -1.22 22.07
CA GLY A 335 0.29 0.05 22.44
C GLY A 335 -0.34 1.22 21.68
N LEU A 336 -0.01 2.44 22.11
CA LEU A 336 -0.50 3.68 21.52
C LEU A 336 0.64 4.56 20.97
N ALA A 337 1.80 3.95 20.74
CA ALA A 337 2.97 4.60 20.15
C ALA A 337 3.54 3.75 19.01
N LYS A 338 3.99 4.41 17.94
CA LYS A 338 4.62 3.78 16.79
C LYS A 338 5.81 4.57 16.27
N TYR A 339 6.66 3.91 15.49
CA TYR A 339 7.74 4.55 14.74
C TYR A 339 7.19 5.12 13.44
N ASP A 340 7.48 6.38 13.13
CA ASP A 340 7.00 7.05 11.91
C ASP A 340 8.06 7.18 10.80
N GLY A 341 9.17 6.45 10.91
CA GLY A 341 10.31 6.56 10.00
C GLY A 341 11.42 7.49 10.50
N ALA A 342 11.12 8.36 11.48
CA ALA A 342 12.11 9.23 12.11
C ALA A 342 12.21 9.01 13.61
N ARG A 343 11.07 8.94 14.30
CA ARG A 343 11.03 8.79 15.77
C ARG A 343 9.86 7.92 16.22
N HIS A 344 9.95 7.42 17.44
CA HIS A 344 8.78 6.90 18.13
C HIS A 344 7.89 8.07 18.55
N ARG A 345 6.59 7.97 18.28
CA ARG A 345 5.58 8.96 18.68
C ARG A 345 4.26 8.29 19.02
N LEU A 346 3.40 8.99 19.74
CA LEU A 346 2.01 8.56 19.93
C LEU A 346 1.26 8.50 18.60
N LEU A 347 0.23 7.66 18.56
CA LEU A 347 -0.73 7.64 17.46
C LEU A 347 -1.42 9.01 17.33
N LYS A 348 -1.77 9.36 16.09
CA LYS A 348 -2.69 10.45 15.80
C LYS A 348 -4.13 10.00 15.99
N ALA A 349 -5.05 10.95 16.19
CA ALA A 349 -6.48 10.64 16.35
C ALA A 349 -7.00 9.86 15.14
N ARG A 350 -6.65 10.29 13.92
CA ARG A 350 -7.02 9.62 12.67
C ARG A 350 -6.56 8.16 12.62
N GLU A 351 -5.31 7.90 13.00
CA GLU A 351 -4.72 6.55 12.99
C GLU A 351 -5.44 5.64 13.98
N PHE A 352 -5.71 6.15 15.19
CA PHE A 352 -6.46 5.42 16.22
C PHE A 352 -7.88 5.09 15.74
N HIS A 353 -8.63 6.07 15.25
CA HIS A 353 -10.03 5.90 14.81
C HIS A 353 -10.19 4.97 13.61
N GLN A 354 -9.23 4.96 12.68
CA GLN A 354 -9.24 4.01 11.56
C GLN A 354 -9.11 2.55 12.02
N ILE A 355 -8.17 2.30 12.94
CA ILE A 355 -7.92 0.97 13.46
C ILE A 355 -9.08 0.54 14.37
N ALA A 356 -9.49 1.40 15.32
CA ALA A 356 -10.63 1.17 16.21
C ALA A 356 -11.93 0.94 15.42
N GLY A 357 -12.10 1.66 14.31
CA GLY A 357 -13.24 1.57 13.42
C GLY A 357 -13.42 0.21 12.73
N ARG A 358 -12.46 -0.71 12.83
CA ARG A 358 -12.60 -2.09 12.34
C ARG A 358 -13.40 -2.99 13.29
N ALA A 359 -13.58 -2.61 14.55
CA ALA A 359 -14.33 -3.40 15.53
C ALA A 359 -15.85 -3.37 15.25
N GLY A 360 -16.51 -4.51 15.33
CA GLY A 360 -17.95 -4.63 15.16
C GLY A 360 -18.36 -4.68 13.68
N ARG A 361 -18.99 -5.79 13.30
CA ARG A 361 -19.45 -6.06 11.94
C ARG A 361 -20.95 -5.82 11.82
N ALA A 362 -21.33 -4.93 10.92
CA ALA A 362 -22.73 -4.69 10.58
C ALA A 362 -23.41 -5.99 10.09
N GLY A 363 -24.61 -6.27 10.61
CA GLY A 363 -25.37 -7.49 10.31
C GLY A 363 -24.99 -8.73 11.13
N PHE A 364 -23.95 -8.67 11.97
CA PHE A 364 -23.51 -9.81 12.77
C PHE A 364 -23.25 -9.46 14.24
N ASP A 365 -22.73 -8.26 14.51
CA ASP A 365 -22.46 -7.78 15.85
C ASP A 365 -23.43 -6.67 16.24
N THR A 366 -23.89 -6.70 17.49
CA THR A 366 -24.65 -5.59 18.09
C THR A 366 -23.74 -4.51 18.66
N THR A 367 -22.49 -4.85 18.92
CA THR A 367 -21.49 -3.96 19.54
C THR A 367 -20.09 -4.41 19.16
N GLY A 368 -19.22 -3.45 18.81
CA GLY A 368 -17.79 -3.67 18.61
C GLY A 368 -17.00 -3.28 19.85
N PHE A 369 -15.92 -3.98 20.14
CA PHE A 369 -15.08 -3.71 21.32
C PHE A 369 -13.72 -3.16 20.91
N VAL A 370 -13.26 -2.12 21.59
CA VAL A 370 -11.94 -1.51 21.37
C VAL A 370 -11.23 -1.44 22.71
N ILE A 371 -10.13 -2.18 22.82
CA ILE A 371 -9.39 -2.33 24.07
C ILE A 371 -7.98 -1.80 23.86
N ALA A 372 -7.52 -0.89 24.71
CA ALA A 372 -6.13 -0.46 24.73
C ALA A 372 -5.40 -1.05 25.94
N GLN A 373 -4.27 -1.70 25.68
CA GLN A 373 -3.45 -2.30 26.71
C GLN A 373 -2.49 -1.27 27.31
N ALA A 374 -2.35 -1.31 28.63
CA ALA A 374 -1.31 -0.57 29.32
C ALA A 374 0.11 -1.04 28.92
N PRO A 375 1.13 -0.18 29.04
CA PRO A 375 2.51 -0.60 28.86
C PRO A 375 2.89 -1.78 29.78
N GLU A 376 3.80 -2.66 29.35
CA GLU A 376 4.17 -3.88 30.11
C GLU A 376 4.61 -3.58 31.55
N HIS A 377 5.40 -2.53 31.76
CA HIS A 377 5.82 -2.11 33.11
C HIS A 377 4.62 -1.73 34.00
N ALA A 378 3.56 -1.15 33.43
CA ALA A 378 2.36 -0.76 34.15
C ALA A 378 1.49 -1.99 34.50
N ILE A 379 1.36 -2.96 33.59
CA ILE A 379 0.73 -4.27 33.83
C ILE A 379 1.44 -4.99 34.98
N ASP A 380 2.76 -5.10 34.92
CA ASP A 380 3.56 -5.76 35.95
C ASP A 380 3.40 -5.10 37.32
N ASN A 381 3.38 -3.77 37.35
CA ASN A 381 3.17 -2.99 38.57
C ASN A 381 1.76 -3.23 39.13
N ALA A 382 0.72 -3.21 38.27
CA ALA A 382 -0.66 -3.47 38.67
C ALA A 382 -0.81 -4.88 39.25
N ARG A 383 -0.20 -5.88 38.61
CA ARG A 383 -0.18 -7.28 39.08
C ARG A 383 0.53 -7.43 40.43
N ALA A 384 1.66 -6.75 40.61
CA ALA A 384 2.39 -6.75 41.88
C ALA A 384 1.55 -6.13 43.01
N VAL A 385 0.80 -5.06 42.72
CA VAL A 385 -0.13 -4.42 43.65
C VAL A 385 -1.30 -5.35 43.98
N ALA A 386 -1.95 -5.93 42.97
CA ALA A 386 -3.05 -6.88 43.16
C ALA A 386 -2.64 -8.08 44.02
N LYS A 387 -1.41 -8.60 43.82
CA LYS A 387 -0.85 -9.70 44.62
C LYS A 387 -0.51 -9.28 46.06
N ALA A 388 -0.19 -8.01 46.30
CA ALA A 388 0.06 -7.48 47.63
C ALA A 388 -1.25 -7.27 48.43
N GLY A 389 -2.36 -7.02 47.74
CA GLY A 389 -3.67 -6.70 48.35
C GLY A 389 -3.59 -5.44 49.21
N ASP A 390 -4.32 -5.42 50.33
CA ASP A 390 -4.37 -4.28 51.26
C ASP A 390 -3.23 -4.27 52.29
N ASP A 391 -2.22 -5.15 52.19
CA ASP A 391 -1.12 -5.24 53.15
C ASP A 391 -0.14 -4.06 52.98
N PRO A 392 -0.08 -3.10 53.95
CA PRO A 392 0.74 -1.90 53.81
C PRO A 392 2.25 -2.21 53.78
N LYS A 393 2.69 -3.33 54.38
CA LYS A 393 4.10 -3.73 54.38
C LYS A 393 4.51 -4.33 53.03
N LYS A 394 3.61 -5.08 52.39
CA LYS A 394 3.86 -5.63 51.05
C LYS A 394 3.83 -4.53 49.99
N LEU A 395 2.85 -3.62 50.06
CA LEU A 395 2.76 -2.48 49.13
C LEU A 395 4.02 -1.60 49.15
N ARG A 396 4.59 -1.32 50.32
CA ARG A 396 5.85 -0.55 50.45
C ARG A 396 7.09 -1.27 49.89
N LYS A 397 7.04 -2.59 49.74
CA LYS A 397 8.16 -3.40 49.21
C LYS A 397 8.10 -3.61 47.70
N ILE A 398 7.02 -3.18 47.02
CA ILE A 398 6.91 -3.31 45.57
C ILE A 398 7.91 -2.36 44.92
N GLN A 399 8.90 -2.93 44.24
CA GLN A 399 9.74 -2.18 43.32
C GLN A 399 8.96 -1.98 42.02
N ARG A 400 8.54 -0.73 41.76
CA ARG A 400 7.84 -0.40 40.53
C ARG A 400 8.83 -0.43 39.36
N LYS A 401 8.52 -1.20 38.34
CA LYS A 401 9.20 -1.15 37.05
C LYS A 401 8.93 0.21 36.40
N LYS A 402 9.95 0.79 35.79
CA LYS A 402 9.88 2.04 35.04
C LYS A 402 9.80 1.75 33.53
N PRO A 403 9.32 2.71 32.71
CA PRO A 403 9.52 2.64 31.27
C PRO A 403 11.01 2.54 30.92
N ASP A 404 11.33 1.92 29.79
CA ASP A 404 12.69 1.92 29.26
C ASP A 404 13.13 3.33 28.86
N ASP A 405 14.42 3.64 29.04
CA ASP A 405 14.96 4.97 28.75
C ASP A 405 14.79 5.31 27.26
N GLY A 406 14.13 6.45 26.98
CA GLY A 406 13.84 6.93 25.63
C GLY A 406 12.57 6.34 24.98
N ALA A 407 11.88 5.39 25.63
CA ALA A 407 10.62 4.86 25.11
C ALA A 407 9.47 5.86 25.28
N VAL A 408 8.66 6.01 24.23
CA VAL A 408 7.40 6.79 24.31
C VAL A 408 6.39 5.99 25.11
N SER A 409 6.09 6.47 26.32
CA SER A 409 5.07 5.86 27.19
C SER A 409 3.66 6.43 26.90
N TRP A 410 2.64 5.65 27.21
CA TRP A 410 1.23 6.04 27.11
C TRP A 410 0.45 5.60 28.37
N THR A 411 -0.66 6.29 28.63
CA THR A 411 -1.52 6.12 29.81
C THR A 411 -2.99 5.96 29.41
N GLU A 412 -3.84 5.65 30.39
CA GLU A 412 -5.30 5.68 30.20
C GLU A 412 -5.79 7.07 29.73
N GLU A 413 -5.27 8.15 30.29
CA GLU A 413 -5.56 9.52 29.82
C GLU A 413 -5.14 9.73 28.34
N THR A 414 -4.04 9.12 27.92
CA THR A 414 -3.62 9.16 26.51
C THR A 414 -4.62 8.44 25.61
N PHE A 415 -5.15 7.31 26.06
CA PHE A 415 -6.19 6.55 25.39
C PHE A 415 -7.50 7.33 25.30
N GLU A 416 -7.97 7.90 26.41
CA GLU A 416 -9.17 8.73 26.45
C GLU A 416 -9.07 9.92 25.50
N ARG A 417 -7.93 10.61 25.49
CA ARG A 417 -7.68 11.70 24.55
C ARG A 417 -7.74 11.24 23.09
N LEU A 418 -7.21 10.06 22.75
CA LEU A 418 -7.28 9.53 21.38
C LEU A 418 -8.70 9.12 21.00
N ARG A 419 -9.46 8.54 21.93
CA ARG A 419 -10.87 8.18 21.76
C ARG A 419 -11.74 9.40 21.49
N ASP A 420 -11.54 10.48 22.23
CA ASP A 420 -12.42 11.65 22.18
C ASP A 420 -11.96 12.73 21.17
N ALA A 421 -10.75 12.60 20.62
CA ALA A 421 -10.21 13.55 19.67
C ALA A 421 -10.90 13.48 18.30
N THR A 422 -11.22 14.64 17.74
CA THR A 422 -11.63 14.79 16.34
C THR A 422 -10.42 14.56 15.41
N PRO A 423 -10.56 13.81 14.30
CA PRO A 423 -9.50 13.67 13.31
C PRO A 423 -9.00 15.03 12.80
N GLU A 424 -7.69 15.15 12.54
CA GLU A 424 -7.11 16.41 12.09
C GLU A 424 -7.61 16.79 10.67
N ALA A 425 -7.57 18.08 10.31
CA ALA A 425 -7.82 18.50 8.93
C ALA A 425 -6.82 17.87 7.94
N LEU A 426 -7.25 17.71 6.69
CA LEU A 426 -6.37 17.24 5.62
C LEU A 426 -5.33 18.32 5.29
N VAL A 427 -4.08 17.89 5.13
CA VAL A 427 -2.97 18.77 4.73
C VAL A 427 -2.46 18.27 3.38
N SER A 428 -2.28 19.17 2.44
CA SER A 428 -1.71 18.86 1.13
C SER A 428 -0.32 18.23 1.27
N ARG A 429 -0.03 17.28 0.37
CA ARG A 429 1.26 16.60 0.23
C ARG A 429 1.67 16.58 -1.23
N MET A 430 1.46 17.70 -1.90
CA MET A 430 1.83 17.86 -3.29
C MET A 430 3.35 17.77 -3.41
N ARG A 431 3.82 17.18 -4.50
CA ARG A 431 5.24 17.11 -4.84
C ARG A 431 5.39 17.25 -6.34
N VAL A 432 6.60 17.57 -6.78
CA VAL A 432 6.99 17.56 -8.19
C VAL A 432 8.22 16.68 -8.35
N ASN A 433 8.25 15.86 -9.40
CA ASN A 433 9.39 15.04 -9.78
C ASN A 433 9.52 14.96 -11.31
N HIS A 434 10.60 14.38 -11.82
CA HIS A 434 10.81 14.21 -13.26
C HIS A 434 9.66 13.47 -13.93
N ALA A 435 9.15 12.40 -13.30
CA ALA A 435 8.05 11.60 -13.86
C ALA A 435 6.77 12.43 -14.09
N MET A 436 6.46 13.39 -13.22
CA MET A 436 5.32 14.29 -13.43
C MET A 436 5.51 15.18 -14.64
N ILE A 437 6.69 15.82 -14.78
CA ILE A 437 7.01 16.67 -15.94
C ILE A 437 6.89 15.84 -17.22
N LEU A 438 7.47 14.64 -17.22
CA LEU A 438 7.45 13.71 -18.33
C LEU A 438 6.05 13.24 -18.72
N ASN A 439 5.15 13.02 -17.77
CA ASN A 439 3.76 12.70 -18.09
C ASN A 439 3.04 13.91 -18.72
N LEU A 440 3.26 15.13 -18.23
CA LEU A 440 2.63 16.34 -18.77
C LEU A 440 3.02 16.63 -20.22
N ILE A 441 4.22 16.22 -20.66
CA ILE A 441 4.69 16.47 -22.04
C ILE A 441 3.88 15.72 -23.09
N ASN A 442 3.23 14.62 -22.69
CA ASN A 442 2.37 13.86 -23.58
C ASN A 442 1.00 14.52 -23.81
N GLN A 443 0.66 15.58 -23.05
CA GLN A 443 -0.57 16.31 -23.30
C GLN A 443 -0.53 17.05 -24.64
N ARG A 444 -1.73 17.33 -25.16
CA ARG A 444 -1.90 18.25 -26.29
C ARG A 444 -1.63 19.70 -25.90
N ALA A 445 -1.97 20.06 -24.66
CA ALA A 445 -1.71 21.39 -24.10
C ALA A 445 -0.20 21.63 -23.92
N ASP A 446 0.21 22.90 -23.91
CA ASP A 446 1.61 23.26 -23.69
C ASP A 446 2.05 22.85 -22.27
N PRO A 447 3.06 21.96 -22.12
CA PRO A 447 3.43 21.40 -20.82
C PRO A 447 3.87 22.47 -19.81
N ALA A 448 4.47 23.57 -20.28
CA ALA A 448 4.85 24.70 -19.43
C ALA A 448 3.62 25.40 -18.80
N VAL A 449 2.54 25.54 -19.58
CA VAL A 449 1.29 26.16 -19.13
C VAL A 449 0.58 25.23 -18.14
N THR A 450 0.48 23.94 -18.48
CA THR A 450 -0.16 22.96 -17.58
C THR A 450 0.60 22.83 -16.28
N MET A 451 1.94 22.75 -16.33
CA MET A 451 2.77 22.69 -15.13
C MET A 451 2.58 23.93 -14.26
N ARG A 452 2.60 25.12 -14.85
CA ARG A 452 2.34 26.37 -14.11
C ARG A 452 0.98 26.33 -13.39
N ALA A 453 -0.08 25.94 -14.09
CA ALA A 453 -1.41 25.84 -13.49
C ALA A 453 -1.43 24.85 -12.32
N LEU A 454 -0.76 23.70 -12.46
CA LEU A 454 -0.65 22.69 -11.40
C LEU A 454 0.13 23.20 -10.16
N LEU A 455 1.11 24.08 -10.36
CA LEU A 455 1.94 24.65 -9.29
C LEU A 455 1.30 25.85 -8.58
N GLU A 456 0.56 26.67 -9.31
CA GLU A 456 -0.06 27.90 -8.81
C GLU A 456 -1.45 27.65 -8.21
N ASP A 457 -2.21 26.68 -8.75
CA ASP A 457 -3.57 26.35 -8.32
C ASP A 457 -3.63 24.93 -7.73
N ASN A 458 -2.76 24.62 -6.76
CA ASN A 458 -2.87 23.43 -5.90
C ASN A 458 -3.19 23.81 -4.44
N HIS A 459 -3.44 22.81 -3.60
CA HIS A 459 -3.86 23.02 -2.22
C HIS A 459 -2.70 23.19 -1.22
N GLU A 460 -1.45 23.37 -1.66
CA GLU A 460 -0.38 23.80 -0.75
C GLU A 460 -0.60 25.25 -0.27
N ASP A 461 0.09 25.64 0.80
CA ASP A 461 0.16 27.04 1.18
C ASP A 461 1.08 27.82 0.21
N GLU A 462 1.12 29.15 0.35
CA GLU A 462 1.93 30.02 -0.52
C GLU A 462 3.41 29.62 -0.52
N ARG A 463 3.95 29.26 0.66
CA ARG A 463 5.33 28.81 0.80
C ARG A 463 5.57 27.46 0.11
N GLY A 464 4.62 26.54 0.21
CA GLY A 464 4.64 25.24 -0.46
C GLY A 464 4.62 25.42 -1.97
N ARG A 465 3.72 26.23 -2.52
CA ARG A 465 3.66 26.53 -3.96
C ARG A 465 4.95 27.13 -4.51
N LEU A 466 5.54 28.09 -3.79
CA LEU A 466 6.84 28.66 -4.18
C LEU A 466 7.94 27.60 -4.22
N ARG A 467 8.03 26.76 -3.17
CA ARG A 467 9.00 25.65 -3.13
C ARG A 467 8.81 24.66 -4.28
N LEU A 468 7.56 24.31 -4.59
CA LEU A 468 7.26 23.41 -5.71
C LEU A 468 7.59 24.05 -7.05
N THR A 469 7.41 25.36 -7.19
CA THR A 469 7.76 26.11 -8.41
C THR A 469 9.26 26.14 -8.62
N GLU A 470 10.03 26.47 -7.58
CA GLU A 470 11.51 26.42 -7.62
C GLU A 470 12.00 25.01 -7.96
N GLN A 471 11.41 23.99 -7.33
CA GLN A 471 11.74 22.60 -7.61
C GLN A 471 11.40 22.22 -9.06
N ALA A 472 10.22 22.58 -9.56
CA ALA A 472 9.80 22.27 -10.93
C ALA A 472 10.69 22.96 -11.97
N GLN A 473 11.11 24.20 -11.71
CA GLN A 473 12.03 24.93 -12.57
C GLN A 473 13.39 24.24 -12.63
N LEU A 474 13.96 23.90 -11.47
CA LEU A 474 15.19 23.13 -11.37
C LEU A 474 15.09 21.83 -12.15
N LEU A 475 14.06 21.01 -11.89
CA LEU A 475 13.83 19.75 -12.61
C LEU A 475 13.63 19.92 -14.13
N SER A 476 13.06 21.06 -14.58
CA SER A 476 12.85 21.33 -16.00
C SER A 476 14.14 21.77 -16.70
N ASP A 477 14.91 22.65 -16.06
CA ASP A 477 16.22 23.10 -16.54
C ASP A 477 17.19 21.91 -16.70
N GLU A 478 17.12 20.96 -15.76
CA GLU A 478 17.83 19.68 -15.81
C GLU A 478 17.46 18.84 -17.04
N LEU A 479 16.16 18.61 -17.25
CA LEU A 479 15.68 17.83 -18.38
C LEU A 479 16.00 18.48 -19.74
N LEU A 480 16.06 19.81 -19.79
CA LEU A 480 16.53 20.56 -20.96
C LEU A 480 18.05 20.43 -21.17
N ALA A 481 18.85 20.55 -20.11
CA ALA A 481 20.31 20.45 -20.17
C ALA A 481 20.78 19.07 -20.60
N SER A 482 20.08 18.01 -20.18
CA SER A 482 20.33 16.62 -20.61
C SER A 482 19.92 16.33 -22.05
N GLY A 483 19.20 17.23 -22.72
CA GLY A 483 18.59 16.96 -24.02
C GLY A 483 17.47 15.91 -23.97
N VAL A 484 16.91 15.62 -22.78
CA VAL A 484 15.66 14.83 -22.67
C VAL A 484 14.49 15.65 -23.20
N LEU A 485 14.49 16.95 -22.91
CA LEU A 485 13.56 17.93 -23.43
C LEU A 485 14.23 18.89 -24.38
N GLU A 486 13.45 19.36 -25.35
CA GLU A 486 13.86 20.36 -26.33
C GLU A 486 12.87 21.52 -26.29
N LEU A 487 13.40 22.74 -26.18
CA LEU A 487 12.64 23.96 -26.43
C LEU A 487 12.45 24.12 -27.95
N LEU A 488 11.20 24.30 -28.36
CA LEU A 488 10.88 24.55 -29.75
C LEU A 488 11.08 26.02 -30.09
N ALA A 489 11.78 26.30 -31.19
CA ALA A 489 11.99 27.66 -31.67
C ALA A 489 10.68 28.36 -32.07
N GLU A 490 9.72 27.58 -32.59
CA GLU A 490 8.35 27.98 -32.83
C GLU A 490 7.41 26.92 -32.24
N PRO A 491 6.25 27.30 -31.68
CA PRO A 491 5.30 26.32 -31.15
C PRO A 491 4.88 25.29 -32.21
N ASP A 492 4.64 24.05 -31.79
CA ASP A 492 4.20 23.00 -32.71
C ASP A 492 2.73 23.17 -33.16
N ALA A 493 2.21 22.21 -33.93
CA ALA A 493 0.83 22.24 -34.43
C ALA A 493 -0.24 22.30 -33.32
N HIS A 494 0.12 21.96 -32.08
CA HIS A 494 -0.74 22.03 -30.90
C HIS A 494 -0.42 23.23 -30.01
N GLY A 495 0.51 24.11 -30.43
CA GLY A 495 0.94 25.28 -29.68
C GLY A 495 1.92 24.98 -28.54
N ARG A 496 2.51 23.78 -28.51
CA ARG A 496 3.45 23.38 -27.45
C ARG A 496 4.81 24.02 -27.68
N THR A 497 5.46 24.45 -26.60
CA THR A 497 6.78 25.10 -26.63
C THR A 497 7.91 24.17 -26.20
N ILE A 498 7.57 23.02 -25.62
CA ILE A 498 8.50 22.00 -25.12
C ILE A 498 8.08 20.63 -25.67
N ARG A 499 9.04 19.81 -26.09
CA ARG A 499 8.80 18.40 -26.47
C ARG A 499 9.87 17.47 -25.91
N LEU A 500 9.57 16.17 -25.88
CA LEU A 500 10.58 15.12 -25.73
C LEU A 500 11.50 15.10 -26.95
N ALA A 501 12.79 14.90 -26.71
CA ALA A 501 13.75 14.79 -27.80
C ALA A 501 13.46 13.56 -28.68
N PRO A 502 13.53 13.67 -30.03
CA PRO A 502 13.17 12.60 -30.95
C PRO A 502 13.94 11.28 -30.74
N ALA A 503 15.16 11.33 -30.21
CA ALA A 503 15.99 10.15 -29.95
C ALA A 503 15.46 9.25 -28.82
N LEU A 504 14.58 9.76 -27.96
CA LEU A 504 14.05 9.05 -26.78
C LEU A 504 12.62 8.49 -27.01
N GLN A 505 12.05 8.68 -28.21
CA GLN A 505 10.64 8.41 -28.48
C GLN A 505 10.21 6.93 -28.55
N GLN A 506 11.13 5.96 -28.62
CA GLN A 506 10.73 4.58 -28.90
C GLN A 506 10.57 3.66 -27.69
N ASP A 507 11.31 3.80 -26.58
CA ASP A 507 11.22 2.85 -25.46
C ASP A 507 11.48 3.43 -24.05
N PHE A 508 11.43 4.76 -23.86
CA PHE A 508 11.80 5.33 -22.55
C PHE A 508 10.72 5.10 -21.47
N ALA A 509 11.04 4.31 -20.45
CA ALA A 509 10.26 4.22 -19.22
C ALA A 509 10.41 5.52 -18.40
N LEU A 510 9.45 6.42 -18.56
CA LEU A 510 9.41 7.80 -18.03
C LEU A 510 9.39 7.92 -16.48
N ASN A 511 9.65 6.86 -15.72
CA ASN A 511 9.38 6.79 -14.28
C ASN A 511 10.61 6.59 -13.36
N GLN A 512 11.85 6.48 -13.89
CA GLN A 512 13.05 6.30 -13.07
C GLN A 512 14.13 7.36 -13.39
N PRO A 513 14.52 8.22 -12.43
CA PRO A 513 15.55 9.26 -12.63
C PRO A 513 16.92 8.73 -13.11
N LEU A 514 17.24 7.46 -12.82
CA LEU A 514 18.50 6.80 -13.21
C LEU A 514 18.40 5.93 -14.47
N ALA A 515 17.26 5.89 -15.15
CA ALA A 515 17.13 5.11 -16.38
C ALA A 515 18.09 5.61 -17.48
N SER A 516 18.31 6.92 -17.58
CA SER A 516 19.30 7.51 -18.49
C SER A 516 20.73 7.12 -18.13
N PHE A 517 21.06 7.14 -16.83
CA PHE A 517 22.36 6.69 -16.34
C PHE A 517 22.62 5.22 -16.70
N ALA A 518 21.62 4.35 -16.53
CA ALA A 518 21.77 2.93 -16.86
C ALA A 518 22.14 2.71 -18.34
N LEU A 519 21.54 3.48 -19.27
CA LEU A 519 21.86 3.39 -20.70
C LEU A 519 23.32 3.73 -21.02
N GLU A 520 23.89 4.72 -20.32
CA GLU A 520 25.30 5.08 -20.41
C GLU A 520 26.19 4.02 -19.75
N ALA A 521 25.79 3.55 -18.56
CA ALA A 521 26.52 2.53 -17.81
C ALA A 521 26.61 1.20 -18.57
N PHE A 522 25.60 0.81 -19.34
CA PHE A 522 25.68 -0.37 -20.21
C PHE A 522 26.79 -0.24 -21.27
N GLY A 523 27.10 0.98 -21.71
CA GLY A 523 28.20 1.23 -22.64
C GLY A 523 29.59 1.06 -22.04
N LEU A 524 29.70 0.97 -20.70
CA LEU A 524 30.96 0.73 -19.98
C LEU A 524 31.25 -0.75 -19.76
N ILE A 525 30.27 -1.62 -20.02
CA ILE A 525 30.40 -3.06 -19.85
C ILE A 525 31.02 -3.65 -21.11
N ASP A 526 32.07 -4.45 -20.95
CA ASP A 526 32.70 -5.17 -22.05
C ASP A 526 31.72 -6.22 -22.63
N PRO A 527 31.31 -6.11 -23.91
CA PRO A 527 30.43 -7.09 -24.56
C PRO A 527 31.02 -8.49 -24.67
N GLU A 528 32.34 -8.62 -24.65
CA GLU A 528 33.04 -9.89 -24.81
C GLU A 528 33.36 -10.57 -23.46
N SER A 529 33.00 -9.93 -22.32
CA SER A 529 33.23 -10.49 -21.00
C SER A 529 32.32 -11.69 -20.73
N GLU A 530 32.87 -12.76 -20.15
CA GLU A 530 32.09 -13.90 -19.65
C GLU A 530 31.09 -13.50 -18.55
N THR A 531 31.27 -12.33 -17.91
CA THR A 531 30.35 -11.79 -16.90
C THR A 531 29.37 -10.76 -17.45
N HIS A 532 29.34 -10.54 -18.77
CA HIS A 532 28.56 -9.46 -19.39
C HIS A 532 27.10 -9.41 -18.90
N ALA A 533 26.39 -10.55 -18.96
CA ALA A 533 25.00 -10.62 -18.53
C ALA A 533 24.80 -10.27 -17.04
N LEU A 534 25.70 -10.73 -16.17
CA LEU A 534 25.67 -10.45 -14.73
C LEU A 534 26.04 -9.00 -14.40
N ASP A 535 26.90 -8.40 -15.21
CA ASP A 535 27.30 -7.00 -15.06
C ASP A 535 26.17 -6.08 -15.53
N VAL A 536 25.48 -6.40 -16.63
CA VAL A 536 24.24 -5.71 -17.05
C VAL A 536 23.17 -5.80 -15.96
N LEU A 537 22.98 -6.99 -15.38
CA LEU A 537 22.09 -7.18 -14.23
C LEU A 537 22.50 -6.29 -13.04
N SER A 538 23.79 -6.20 -12.74
CA SER A 538 24.31 -5.39 -11.63
C SER A 538 24.06 -3.89 -11.83
N VAL A 539 24.16 -3.41 -13.08
CA VAL A 539 23.77 -2.02 -13.42
C VAL A 539 22.29 -1.81 -13.17
N VAL A 540 21.42 -2.73 -13.59
CA VAL A 540 19.98 -2.62 -13.33
C VAL A 540 19.68 -2.66 -11.82
N GLU A 541 20.27 -3.59 -11.06
CA GLU A 541 20.07 -3.63 -9.60
C GLU A 541 20.55 -2.34 -8.91
N SER A 542 21.58 -1.69 -9.43
CA SER A 542 22.14 -0.46 -8.83
C SER A 542 21.19 0.74 -8.85
N ILE A 543 20.22 0.76 -9.77
CA ILE A 543 19.26 1.85 -9.95
C ILE A 543 17.90 1.58 -9.28
N LEU A 544 17.73 0.41 -8.65
CA LEU A 544 16.50 0.04 -7.96
C LEU A 544 16.49 0.47 -6.50
N ASP A 545 15.30 0.63 -5.94
CA ASP A 545 15.10 0.86 -4.50
C ASP A 545 15.72 -0.26 -3.66
N ASP A 546 16.30 0.11 -2.51
CA ASP A 546 16.96 -0.84 -1.62
C ASP A 546 15.97 -1.79 -0.93
N PRO A 547 16.14 -3.12 -1.08
CA PRO A 547 15.47 -4.09 -0.25
C PRO A 547 16.22 -4.20 1.08
N PHE A 548 16.19 -3.13 1.91
CA PHE A 548 16.99 -3.01 3.14
C PHE A 548 17.06 -4.27 4.01
N PRO A 549 15.97 -5.03 4.27
CA PRO A 549 16.06 -6.28 5.04
C PRO A 549 16.99 -7.33 4.43
N VAL A 550 17.08 -7.41 3.09
CA VAL A 550 17.98 -8.32 2.37
C VAL A 550 19.42 -7.84 2.51
N LEU A 551 19.67 -6.56 2.21
CA LEU A 551 21.02 -5.97 2.26
C LEU A 551 21.61 -6.07 3.68
N MET A 552 20.80 -5.81 4.71
CA MET A 552 21.23 -5.97 6.10
C MET A 552 21.51 -7.43 6.46
N ALA A 553 20.72 -8.38 5.95
CA ALA A 553 20.96 -9.80 6.19
C ALA A 553 22.24 -10.30 5.49
N GLN A 554 22.49 -9.85 4.25
CA GLN A 554 23.73 -10.11 3.52
C GLN A 554 24.94 -9.52 4.26
N ALA A 555 24.87 -8.25 4.68
CA ALA A 555 25.94 -7.60 5.43
C ALA A 555 26.22 -8.31 6.76
N ASN A 556 25.18 -8.69 7.51
CA ASN A 556 25.34 -9.43 8.77
C ASN A 556 26.01 -10.79 8.56
N LYS A 557 25.68 -11.48 7.46
CA LYS A 557 26.27 -12.76 7.12
C LYS A 557 27.73 -12.63 6.70
N ALA A 558 28.03 -11.69 5.81
CA ALA A 558 29.40 -11.36 5.39
C ALA A 558 30.27 -10.97 6.60
N ARG A 559 29.74 -10.16 7.53
CA ARG A 559 30.42 -9.86 8.80
C ARG A 559 30.66 -11.11 9.64
N GLY A 560 29.67 -12.00 9.74
CA GLY A 560 29.82 -13.26 10.48
C GLY A 560 30.93 -14.15 9.90
N GLU A 561 31.00 -14.27 8.57
CA GLU A 561 32.04 -15.01 7.84
C GLU A 561 33.42 -14.35 7.99
N ALA A 562 33.49 -13.02 7.85
CA ALA A 562 34.71 -12.25 8.06
C ALA A 562 35.25 -12.41 9.50
N VAL A 563 34.38 -12.33 10.53
CA VAL A 563 34.78 -12.59 11.92
C VAL A 563 35.35 -14.00 12.08
N ALA A 564 34.72 -15.01 11.46
CA ALA A 564 35.16 -16.39 11.56
C ALA A 564 36.52 -16.59 10.87
N GLN A 565 36.71 -15.98 9.69
CA GLN A 565 37.97 -16.03 8.95
C GLN A 565 39.09 -15.31 9.70
N MET A 566 38.84 -14.07 10.17
CA MET A 566 39.83 -13.31 10.94
C MET A 566 40.22 -14.00 12.26
N LYS A 567 39.29 -14.75 12.88
CA LYS A 567 39.59 -15.63 14.02
C LYS A 567 40.53 -16.77 13.62
N ALA A 568 40.31 -17.38 12.46
CA ALA A 568 41.16 -18.45 11.94
C ALA A 568 42.56 -17.93 11.57
N ASP A 569 42.64 -16.70 11.06
CA ASP A 569 43.89 -16.03 10.69
C ASP A 569 44.66 -15.44 11.88
N GLY A 570 44.10 -15.53 13.09
CA GLY A 570 44.75 -15.09 14.33
C GLY A 570 44.78 -13.57 14.53
N ILE A 571 43.90 -12.82 13.86
CA ILE A 571 43.82 -11.36 13.98
C ILE A 571 43.30 -10.96 15.36
N GLU A 572 43.96 -9.98 15.97
CA GLU A 572 43.62 -9.46 17.30
C GLU A 572 42.22 -8.83 17.36
N TYR A 573 41.63 -8.73 18.56
CA TYR A 573 40.25 -8.25 18.71
C TYR A 573 40.03 -6.83 18.18
N ASP A 574 40.90 -5.89 18.55
CA ASP A 574 40.73 -4.48 18.17
C ASP A 574 40.89 -4.27 16.66
N GLU A 575 41.84 -4.98 16.04
CA GLU A 575 42.07 -4.96 14.59
C GLU A 575 40.88 -5.60 13.82
N ARG A 576 40.29 -6.67 14.35
CA ARG A 576 39.05 -7.23 13.79
C ARG A 576 37.90 -6.24 13.83
N MET A 577 37.72 -5.51 14.93
CA MET A 577 36.61 -4.55 15.03
C MET A 577 36.76 -3.45 13.97
N GLN A 578 37.98 -2.98 13.70
CA GLN A 578 38.25 -2.02 12.63
C GLN A 578 37.95 -2.59 11.24
N LEU A 579 38.47 -3.78 10.93
CA LEU A 579 38.22 -4.41 9.62
C LEU A 579 36.74 -4.73 9.38
N LEU A 580 35.96 -4.97 10.43
CA LEU A 580 34.52 -5.24 10.32
C LEU A 580 33.68 -4.01 9.96
N GLU A 581 34.18 -2.79 10.22
CA GLU A 581 33.49 -1.56 9.81
C GLU A 581 33.44 -1.44 8.28
N GLU A 582 34.43 -2.00 7.57
CA GLU A 582 34.50 -2.02 6.11
C GLU A 582 33.65 -3.14 5.47
N VAL A 583 33.27 -4.16 6.25
CA VAL A 583 32.47 -5.28 5.74
C VAL A 583 31.00 -4.87 5.60
N THR A 584 30.53 -4.91 4.36
CA THR A 584 29.16 -4.58 3.93
C THR A 584 28.56 -5.72 3.09
N TYR A 585 27.39 -5.49 2.51
CA TYR A 585 26.77 -6.41 1.55
C TYR A 585 27.52 -6.39 0.20
N PRO A 586 27.34 -7.39 -0.69
CA PRO A 586 28.01 -7.40 -2.00
C PRO A 586 27.55 -6.22 -2.88
N ARG A 587 28.52 -5.48 -3.44
CA ARG A 587 28.30 -4.30 -4.29
C ARG A 587 29.04 -4.46 -5.63
N PRO A 588 28.58 -5.33 -6.53
CA PRO A 588 29.21 -5.53 -7.83
C PRO A 588 29.27 -4.21 -8.59
N LEU A 589 30.37 -3.97 -9.29
CA LEU A 589 30.62 -2.76 -10.08
C LEU A 589 30.52 -1.44 -9.29
N ALA A 590 30.64 -1.44 -7.97
CA ALA A 590 30.48 -0.21 -7.16
C ALA A 590 31.41 0.92 -7.62
N GLU A 591 32.72 0.66 -7.65
CA GLU A 591 33.71 1.66 -8.08
C GLU A 591 33.48 2.18 -9.51
N PRO A 592 33.35 1.34 -10.55
CA PRO A 592 33.14 1.83 -11.91
C PRO A 592 31.79 2.54 -12.07
N LEU A 593 30.72 2.11 -11.38
CA LEU A 593 29.42 2.79 -11.45
C LEU A 593 29.40 4.10 -10.68
N GLU A 594 30.04 4.18 -9.52
CA GLU A 594 30.20 5.44 -8.80
C GLU A 594 31.03 6.45 -9.60
N GLN A 595 32.09 5.97 -10.29
CA GLN A 595 32.87 6.81 -11.20
C GLN A 595 32.05 7.26 -12.42
N ALA A 596 31.32 6.35 -13.04
CA ALA A 596 30.41 6.65 -14.15
C ALA A 596 29.35 7.66 -13.72
N LEU A 597 28.79 7.51 -12.53
CA LEU A 597 27.80 8.42 -11.97
C LEU A 597 28.40 9.80 -11.73
N ARG A 598 29.64 9.90 -11.23
CA ARG A 598 30.32 11.19 -11.08
C ARG A 598 30.46 11.92 -12.42
N LEU A 599 30.84 11.21 -13.48
CA LEU A 599 30.92 11.77 -14.84
C LEU A 599 29.54 12.13 -15.39
N HIS A 600 28.55 11.25 -15.21
CA HIS A 600 27.16 11.50 -15.59
C HIS A 600 26.66 12.78 -14.90
N ARG A 601 26.94 12.96 -13.61
CA ARG A 601 26.56 14.14 -12.83
C ARG A 601 27.18 15.45 -13.31
N GLU A 602 28.25 15.44 -14.09
CA GLU A 602 28.78 16.67 -14.72
C GLU A 602 27.76 17.26 -15.69
N ASN A 603 27.02 16.41 -16.41
CA ASN A 603 25.95 16.79 -17.34
C ASN A 603 24.55 16.60 -16.74
N HIS A 604 24.46 15.90 -15.59
CA HIS A 604 23.22 15.58 -14.88
C HIS A 604 23.28 15.92 -13.37
N PRO A 605 23.44 17.21 -12.95
CA PRO A 605 23.72 17.60 -11.55
C PRO A 605 22.67 17.19 -10.50
N TRP A 606 21.50 16.76 -10.94
CA TRP A 606 20.34 16.40 -10.12
C TRP A 606 20.33 14.96 -9.64
N VAL A 607 21.08 14.12 -10.34
CA VAL A 607 21.34 12.77 -9.89
C VAL A 607 22.21 12.87 -8.64
N ARG A 608 21.64 12.50 -7.50
CA ARG A 608 22.40 12.50 -6.24
C ARG A 608 23.28 11.27 -6.21
N GLU A 609 24.44 11.38 -5.58
CA GLU A 609 25.26 10.19 -5.28
C GLU A 609 24.48 9.12 -4.53
N THR A 610 23.53 9.54 -3.67
CA THR A 610 22.67 8.65 -2.90
C THR A 610 21.62 7.91 -3.73
N ASP A 611 21.39 8.30 -4.98
CA ASP A 611 20.36 7.68 -5.82
C ASP A 611 20.87 6.35 -6.39
N LEU A 612 22.18 6.20 -6.58
CA LEU A 612 22.80 4.95 -6.98
C LEU A 612 23.10 4.10 -5.74
N SER A 613 22.68 2.85 -5.76
CA SER A 613 22.98 1.90 -4.69
C SER A 613 23.39 0.56 -5.30
N PRO A 614 24.69 0.38 -5.62
CA PRO A 614 25.21 -0.87 -6.16
C PRO A 614 24.98 -2.01 -5.18
N LYS A 615 24.36 -3.09 -5.65
CA LYS A 615 23.94 -4.22 -4.81
C LYS A 615 23.75 -5.49 -5.65
N SER A 616 23.77 -6.64 -4.99
CA SER A 616 23.54 -7.95 -5.60
C SER A 616 22.45 -8.69 -4.84
N VAL A 617 21.28 -8.83 -5.46
CA VAL A 617 20.17 -9.60 -4.89
C VAL A 617 19.69 -10.64 -5.88
N VAL A 618 19.32 -10.21 -7.10
CA VAL A 618 19.02 -11.14 -8.21
C VAL A 618 20.30 -11.85 -8.62
N ARG A 619 21.41 -11.11 -8.75
CA ARG A 619 22.70 -11.68 -9.13
C ARG A 619 23.17 -12.75 -8.13
N ASP A 620 23.12 -12.46 -6.83
CA ASP A 620 23.43 -13.44 -5.77
C ASP A 620 22.53 -14.68 -5.86
N MET A 621 21.22 -14.50 -6.06
CA MET A 621 20.29 -15.62 -6.19
C MET A 621 20.59 -16.50 -7.41
N TYR A 622 20.96 -15.88 -8.55
CA TYR A 622 21.33 -16.56 -9.78
C TYR A 622 22.69 -17.26 -9.69
N GLU A 623 23.75 -16.55 -9.28
CA GLU A 623 25.13 -17.08 -9.15
C GLU A 623 25.21 -18.24 -8.16
N THR A 624 24.36 -18.23 -7.13
CA THR A 624 24.34 -19.29 -6.12
C THR A 624 23.34 -20.39 -6.41
N GLY A 625 22.59 -20.29 -7.52
CA GLY A 625 21.58 -21.27 -7.94
C GLY A 625 20.46 -21.47 -6.92
N ARG A 626 20.21 -20.49 -6.05
CA ARG A 626 19.23 -20.63 -4.97
C ARG A 626 17.83 -20.37 -5.49
N THR A 627 16.92 -21.26 -5.16
CA THR A 627 15.49 -20.96 -5.30
C THR A 627 15.11 -19.81 -4.36
N PHE A 628 13.99 -19.14 -4.64
CA PHE A 628 13.44 -18.09 -3.76
C PHE A 628 13.34 -18.53 -2.29
N THR A 629 12.88 -19.77 -2.06
CA THR A 629 12.70 -20.31 -0.70
C THR A 629 14.04 -20.55 0.00
N GLU A 630 15.03 -21.05 -0.73
CA GLU A 630 16.38 -21.26 -0.20
C GLU A 630 17.07 -19.93 0.09
N PHE A 631 16.95 -18.94 -0.79
CA PHE A 631 17.51 -17.59 -0.59
C PHE A 631 16.95 -16.96 0.69
N VAL A 632 15.62 -16.96 0.85
CA VAL A 632 14.94 -16.44 2.03
C VAL A 632 15.38 -17.16 3.30
N SER A 633 15.47 -18.50 3.25
CA SER A 633 15.89 -19.30 4.39
C SER A 633 17.36 -19.08 4.74
N PHE A 634 18.22 -18.95 3.73
CA PHE A 634 19.66 -18.79 3.89
C PHE A 634 20.03 -17.47 4.58
N TYR A 635 19.27 -16.40 4.31
CA TYR A 635 19.43 -15.09 4.95
C TYR A 635 18.52 -14.89 6.17
N GLY A 636 17.64 -15.84 6.52
CA GLY A 636 16.76 -15.73 7.68
C GLY A 636 15.70 -14.62 7.56
N ILE A 637 15.33 -14.27 6.33
CA ILE A 637 14.45 -13.13 6.00
C ILE A 637 13.00 -13.55 5.71
N ALA A 638 12.54 -14.64 6.30
CA ALA A 638 11.20 -15.19 6.10
C ALA A 638 10.05 -14.19 6.39
N ARG A 639 10.30 -13.19 7.23
CA ARG A 639 9.34 -12.11 7.55
C ARG A 639 9.18 -11.07 6.42
N SER A 640 10.11 -11.06 5.48
CA SER A 640 10.21 -10.06 4.40
C SER A 640 10.06 -10.71 3.01
N GLU A 641 9.54 -11.94 2.91
CA GLU A 641 9.36 -12.67 1.65
C GLU A 641 8.61 -11.84 0.59
N GLY A 642 7.54 -11.13 0.96
CA GLY A 642 6.80 -10.27 0.05
C GLY A 642 7.61 -9.07 -0.46
N LEU A 643 8.55 -8.56 0.35
CA LEU A 643 9.45 -7.50 -0.08
C LEU A 643 10.51 -8.02 -1.06
N VAL A 644 11.01 -9.25 -0.85
CA VAL A 644 11.91 -9.92 -1.80
C VAL A 644 11.18 -10.10 -3.13
N LEU A 645 9.96 -10.66 -3.13
CA LEU A 645 9.17 -10.85 -4.35
C LEU A 645 8.94 -9.53 -5.10
N ARG A 646 8.60 -8.45 -4.38
CA ARG A 646 8.43 -7.13 -4.97
C ARG A 646 9.71 -6.67 -5.67
N TYR A 647 10.86 -6.78 -4.99
CA TYR A 647 12.14 -6.42 -5.57
C TYR A 647 12.47 -7.25 -6.82
N LEU A 648 12.24 -8.57 -6.79
CA LEU A 648 12.42 -9.44 -7.97
C LEU A 648 11.52 -9.02 -9.14
N SER A 649 10.28 -8.62 -8.84
CA SER A 649 9.32 -8.14 -9.85
C SER A 649 9.74 -6.80 -10.46
N ASP A 650 10.26 -5.90 -9.63
CA ASP A 650 10.77 -4.60 -10.08
C ASP A 650 12.06 -4.76 -10.90
N ALA A 651 12.96 -5.68 -10.49
CA ALA A 651 14.14 -6.04 -11.27
C ALA A 651 13.79 -6.67 -12.62
N PHE A 652 12.82 -7.60 -12.65
CA PHE A 652 12.31 -8.18 -13.90
C PHE A 652 11.76 -7.11 -14.85
N ARG A 653 10.95 -6.17 -14.33
CA ARG A 653 10.41 -5.07 -15.12
C ARG A 653 11.52 -4.15 -15.63
N ALA A 654 12.46 -3.77 -14.78
CA ALA A 654 13.56 -2.89 -15.14
C ALA A 654 14.48 -3.53 -16.19
N LEU A 655 14.79 -4.83 -16.07
CA LEU A 655 15.53 -5.56 -17.11
C LEU A 655 14.81 -5.53 -18.46
N ARG A 656 13.49 -5.74 -18.47
CA ARG A 656 12.70 -5.73 -19.71
C ARG A 656 12.50 -4.34 -20.34
N GLN A 657 12.45 -3.29 -19.52
CA GLN A 657 12.10 -1.93 -19.96
C GLN A 657 13.32 -1.03 -20.18
N THR A 658 14.41 -1.26 -19.43
CA THR A 658 15.57 -0.37 -19.43
C THR A 658 16.71 -0.90 -20.29
N VAL A 659 16.83 -2.22 -20.49
CA VAL A 659 17.93 -2.82 -21.26
C VAL A 659 17.61 -2.80 -22.77
N PRO A 660 18.38 -2.07 -23.59
CA PRO A 660 18.18 -2.02 -25.04
C PRO A 660 18.57 -3.34 -25.72
N GLU A 661 17.94 -3.67 -26.85
CA GLU A 661 18.23 -4.94 -27.56
C GLU A 661 19.70 -5.11 -27.98
N ARG A 662 20.42 -4.03 -28.24
CA ARG A 662 21.86 -4.08 -28.57
C ARG A 662 22.75 -4.57 -27.43
N VAL A 663 22.25 -4.56 -26.19
CA VAL A 663 22.96 -4.98 -24.97
C VAL A 663 22.56 -6.41 -24.58
N LYS A 664 21.48 -6.95 -25.15
CA LYS A 664 21.01 -8.28 -24.79
C LYS A 664 21.85 -9.37 -25.44
N THR A 665 22.04 -10.44 -24.67
CA THR A 665 22.68 -11.69 -25.07
C THR A 665 21.75 -12.84 -24.71
N ASP A 666 21.95 -14.01 -25.32
CA ASP A 666 21.15 -15.21 -25.02
C ASP A 666 21.18 -15.54 -23.51
N GLU A 667 22.34 -15.39 -22.86
CA GLU A 667 22.47 -15.59 -21.41
C GLU A 667 21.68 -14.57 -20.58
N LEU A 668 21.63 -13.30 -21.00
CA LEU A 668 20.82 -12.30 -20.32
C LEU A 668 19.32 -12.57 -20.50
N ASP A 669 18.91 -13.02 -21.69
CA ASP A 669 17.53 -13.42 -21.95
C ASP A 669 17.14 -14.64 -21.09
N ASP A 670 18.03 -15.61 -20.91
CA ASP A 670 17.83 -16.75 -19.98
C ASP A 670 17.64 -16.26 -18.53
N ILE A 671 18.43 -15.28 -18.07
CA ILE A 671 18.25 -14.66 -16.74
C ILE A 671 16.88 -13.97 -16.63
N ILE A 672 16.47 -13.23 -17.66
CA ILE A 672 15.19 -12.52 -17.70
C ILE A 672 14.03 -13.51 -17.68
N GLU A 673 14.12 -14.60 -18.44
CA GLU A 673 13.12 -15.66 -18.48
C GLU A 673 13.03 -16.38 -17.13
N TRP A 674 14.16 -16.83 -16.59
CA TRP A 674 14.25 -17.46 -15.26
C TRP A 674 13.66 -16.58 -14.16
N LEU A 675 13.99 -15.29 -14.15
CA LEU A 675 13.47 -14.35 -13.16
C LEU A 675 11.97 -14.15 -13.34
N GLY A 676 11.50 -14.02 -14.59
CA GLY A 676 10.08 -13.91 -14.92
C GLY A 676 9.28 -15.15 -14.49
N GLU A 677 9.80 -16.34 -14.73
CA GLU A 677 9.20 -17.60 -14.26
C GLU A 677 9.17 -17.67 -12.73
N THR A 678 10.28 -17.32 -12.08
CA THR A 678 10.38 -17.29 -10.62
C THR A 678 9.32 -16.37 -10.01
N VAL A 679 9.15 -15.15 -10.54
CA VAL A 679 8.11 -14.21 -10.10
C VAL A 679 6.71 -14.78 -10.33
N ARG A 680 6.42 -15.29 -11.54
CA ARG A 680 5.10 -15.86 -11.88
C ARG A 680 4.72 -17.04 -10.99
N GLN A 681 5.65 -17.96 -10.71
CA GLN A 681 5.40 -19.12 -9.86
C GLN A 681 5.05 -18.73 -8.41
N ILE A 682 5.51 -17.57 -7.94
CA ILE A 682 5.27 -17.12 -6.56
C ILE A 682 4.00 -16.25 -6.49
N ASP A 683 3.70 -15.47 -7.53
CA ASP A 683 2.60 -14.48 -7.57
C ASP A 683 1.33 -14.95 -8.32
N SER A 684 1.23 -16.22 -8.72
CA SER A 684 0.16 -16.75 -9.61
C SER A 684 -1.28 -16.48 -9.16
N SER A 685 -1.50 -16.17 -7.88
CA SER A 685 -2.83 -16.07 -7.27
C SER A 685 -3.80 -15.10 -7.94
N LEU A 686 -3.35 -14.05 -8.63
CA LEU A 686 -4.25 -13.07 -9.28
C LEU A 686 -4.72 -13.53 -10.67
N LEU A 687 -3.82 -14.12 -11.45
CA LEU A 687 -4.13 -14.63 -12.79
C LEU A 687 -5.01 -15.87 -12.71
N ASP A 688 -4.76 -16.73 -11.72
CA ASP A 688 -5.53 -17.95 -11.47
C ASP A 688 -7.02 -17.62 -11.15
N GLU A 689 -7.28 -16.56 -10.35
CA GLU A 689 -8.64 -16.13 -10.01
C GLU A 689 -9.36 -15.47 -11.19
N TRP A 690 -8.67 -14.68 -12.00
CA TRP A 690 -9.26 -14.10 -13.20
C TRP A 690 -9.61 -15.17 -14.24
N ALA A 691 -8.73 -16.17 -14.43
CA ALA A 691 -9.02 -17.31 -15.29
C ALA A 691 -10.28 -18.04 -14.80
N ALA A 692 -10.41 -18.30 -13.49
CA ALA A 692 -11.59 -18.95 -12.92
C ALA A 692 -12.90 -18.16 -13.10
N LEU A 693 -12.83 -16.82 -13.11
CA LEU A 693 -14.00 -15.96 -13.32
C LEU A 693 -14.35 -15.77 -14.79
N SER A 694 -13.37 -15.86 -15.68
CA SER A 694 -13.53 -15.66 -17.12
C SER A 694 -13.90 -16.96 -17.84
N ASP A 695 -13.41 -18.10 -17.34
CA ASP A 695 -13.71 -19.45 -17.81
C ASP A 695 -13.76 -20.44 -16.62
N PRO A 696 -14.94 -20.61 -16.00
CA PRO A 696 -15.11 -21.53 -14.87
C PRO A 696 -14.76 -22.98 -15.18
N GLU A 697 -14.77 -23.38 -16.47
CA GLU A 697 -14.47 -24.76 -16.89
C GLU A 697 -12.96 -25.01 -17.07
N SER A 698 -12.13 -23.96 -17.18
CA SER A 698 -10.67 -24.13 -17.35
C SER A 698 -9.91 -24.42 -16.06
N VAL A 699 -10.56 -24.29 -14.90
CA VAL A 699 -9.95 -24.40 -13.55
C VAL A 699 -10.50 -25.60 -12.75
N ALA A 700 -11.34 -26.43 -13.38
CA ALA A 700 -11.96 -27.61 -12.78
C ALA A 700 -11.04 -28.85 -12.76
#